data_AF-A0A3P7W4G1-F1
#
_entry.id   AF-A0A3P7W4G1-F1
#
_cell.length_a   1.000
_cell.length_b   1.000
_cell.length_c   1.000
_cell.angle_alpha   90.00
_cell.angle_beta   90.00
_cell.angle_gamma   90.00
#
_symmetry.space_group_name_H-M   'P 1'
#
loop_
_entity.id
_entity.type
_entity.pdbx_description
1 polymer ?
#
loop_
_entity_poly.entity_id
_entity_poly.type
_entity_poly.pdbx_seq_one_letter_code
_entity_poly.pdbx_strand_id
1 'polypeptide(L)'
;MNQRSQKYKDQSTSELSKQWSKNVKANEKICKNDTHANDIIYKNEIHANDVNDVNDGNDIHCLKSEIVKILKEVTGEAVTIDDYQRSFMDLGLDSLKIYRFVNRLTEKIEIKPSLNVLAIFEHPTIEQLSHYIGSLFYRLKEHSEKIITDNNILSKHNENFENMARNFIIFVLYSKDKKKLKEKKRHFLKLFDQSSKIAEILSNQSFVYDQSNGYLHVVWGSKYKMLRNNLLHSEIIPNIEQSRIKPVICFMISGHGSQVWNMGRQLSCIFPFFREKFNETLDIATQYMPEKSVNIRDVIYQWHYCELMYHTEYAQPIIYCFAYSLAKFYEFCGVEATFFVGHSIGEIVACTLAGRITLDDALKLVIRRGKILGLIRGKGKMIAVKKNDAEKLQRYSGMNRAAENSDKQVVLSGDNHSARLCLHFARLYQYPITVIDDCYPFHSSIIDDALLDKYMMECRKVKLQKTKTKNVINNCTGQFMDFGTESIASINSTVFFNRCVETLRNNNTNIWLEIGSGEILSTLVRSMLGSTPNMLICSAIRNNTQEVDAFLHSLCQLQNFGIKIKWNRICNRANIANAQETTKIGREKIEQKLVIETEKFMELIEQHLIHGEITLPAAFIISMFTEFAVNSSAKYTSKSKMKRNTRKESLYKREKSSIECETIIFEALRLERRVNEIDLSKLRIKKFNSSELFLTDNISKYSSCRISNEESKKRLEQMKQIDILNKLRINYEQLKVKMSQLSHEAFYEAMRKRGLQYGPKYQILREIYRKGRYIGATLINANDLTRLLDGALQLLSAALLTDSKSSVYIPFAIDNIVIKYEKIKIVRNCFHAYGIITKRIGNIIKGIVIIYENDNAVIILHNVTAIDISTSKLNRSIKDHKSCDSQYSVGKKMTKNFANKDKSDNVRKDSSTDNKSTGKIKKNQNSSIRCENLEIEIISYAGQFPGSAVDCASLWNNLKAGISFHSSGNIQKLQTDVTIFNPVQFGITPKEAAYVDPQQRILLELAQKTIEKAGLKKLGSKTGVFIGVSSSDFAQKAY
;
A
#
# COMPACT_ATOMS: atom_id res chain seq x y z
N MET A 1 -24.96 72.47 -18.42
CA MET A 1 -24.69 73.24 -19.64
C MET A 1 -23.19 73.20 -19.86
N ASN A 2 -22.71 72.18 -20.54
CA ASN A 2 -22.77 72.01 -22.00
C ASN A 2 -21.59 72.71 -22.65
N GLN A 3 -20.83 71.91 -23.39
CA GLN A 3 -19.70 72.26 -24.26
C GLN A 3 -18.33 72.42 -23.57
N ARG A 4 -17.72 71.29 -23.18
CA ARG A 4 -16.27 70.99 -23.38
C ARG A 4 -15.86 69.61 -22.86
N SER A 5 -16.40 68.53 -23.43
CA SER A 5 -15.83 67.16 -23.27
C SER A 5 -16.30 66.14 -24.31
N GLN A 6 -16.72 66.59 -25.50
CA GLN A 6 -17.30 65.73 -26.55
C GLN A 6 -16.58 65.88 -27.90
N LYS A 7 -15.23 65.95 -27.88
CA LYS A 7 -14.41 66.00 -29.10
C LYS A 7 -13.10 65.19 -29.05
N TYR A 8 -13.01 64.16 -28.20
CA TYR A 8 -11.88 63.21 -28.19
C TYR A 8 -12.33 61.76 -27.92
N LYS A 9 -13.32 61.25 -28.67
CA LYS A 9 -13.68 59.81 -28.65
C LYS A 9 -14.10 59.17 -29.97
N ASP A 10 -13.91 59.83 -31.11
CA ASP A 10 -14.27 59.28 -32.45
C ASP A 10 -13.12 59.22 -33.47
N GLN A 11 -11.85 59.15 -33.02
CA GLN A 11 -10.70 59.08 -33.95
C GLN A 11 -9.63 58.01 -33.66
N SER A 12 -9.87 57.01 -32.80
CA SER A 12 -8.90 55.92 -32.55
C SER A 12 -9.40 54.49 -32.81
N THR A 13 -10.61 54.32 -33.36
CA THR A 13 -11.19 53.00 -33.67
C THR A 13 -11.39 52.72 -35.17
N SER A 14 -11.01 53.64 -36.05
CA SER A 14 -11.13 53.52 -37.52
C SER A 14 -9.83 53.07 -38.23
N GLU A 15 -8.65 53.25 -37.62
CA GLU A 15 -7.38 52.84 -38.22
C GLU A 15 -6.93 51.41 -37.84
N LEU A 16 -7.33 50.89 -36.68
CA LEU A 16 -6.97 49.53 -36.23
C LEU A 16 -7.77 48.42 -36.94
N SER A 17 -8.96 48.70 -37.48
CA SER A 17 -9.74 47.73 -38.26
C SER A 17 -9.30 47.63 -39.73
N LYS A 18 -8.63 48.67 -40.27
CA LYS A 18 -8.07 48.68 -41.63
C LYS A 18 -6.67 48.05 -41.73
N GLN A 19 -5.94 47.93 -40.63
CA GLN A 19 -4.61 47.28 -40.62
C GLN A 19 -4.70 45.77 -40.39
N TRP A 20 -5.73 45.29 -39.70
CA TRP A 20 -5.99 43.85 -39.52
C TRP A 20 -6.53 43.15 -40.78
N SER A 21 -7.30 43.85 -41.62
CA SER A 21 -7.83 43.32 -42.88
C SER A 21 -6.81 43.27 -44.03
N LYS A 22 -5.68 43.99 -43.92
CA LYS A 22 -4.55 43.90 -44.88
C LYS A 22 -3.58 42.74 -44.59
N ASN A 23 -3.39 42.33 -43.33
CA ASN A 23 -2.49 41.23 -42.99
C ASN A 23 -3.10 39.83 -43.17
N VAL A 24 -4.44 39.72 -43.19
CA VAL A 24 -5.14 38.45 -43.47
C VAL A 24 -5.16 38.13 -44.98
N LYS A 25 -5.08 39.13 -45.87
CA LYS A 25 -5.02 38.92 -47.33
C LYS A 25 -3.61 38.71 -47.92
N ALA A 26 -2.55 38.81 -47.11
CA ALA A 26 -1.17 38.58 -47.56
C ALA A 26 -0.67 37.14 -47.34
N ASN A 27 -1.28 36.38 -46.42
CA ASN A 27 -0.88 34.98 -46.14
C ASN A 27 -1.70 33.92 -46.87
N GLU A 28 -2.72 34.29 -47.64
CA GLU A 28 -3.46 33.37 -48.55
C GLU A 28 -2.89 33.36 -49.98
N LYS A 29 -1.74 34.00 -50.24
CA LYS A 29 -1.16 34.15 -51.58
C LYS A 29 0.25 33.58 -51.77
N ILE A 30 0.78 32.83 -50.81
CA ILE A 30 2.03 32.09 -50.97
C ILE A 30 1.71 30.60 -50.74
N CYS A 31 1.95 29.80 -51.77
CA CYS A 31 1.64 28.36 -51.92
C CYS A 31 0.26 28.00 -52.50
N LYS A 32 -0.14 28.69 -53.58
CA LYS A 32 -0.68 28.02 -54.77
C LYS A 32 0.42 28.08 -55.86
N ASN A 33 0.62 26.98 -56.57
CA ASN A 33 1.76 26.60 -57.44
C ASN A 33 2.90 26.00 -56.59
N ASP A 34 3.12 24.69 -56.52
CA ASP A 34 3.10 23.71 -57.60
C ASP A 34 2.30 22.45 -57.27
N THR A 35 1.25 22.23 -58.06
CA THR A 35 0.67 20.93 -58.35
C THR A 35 1.48 20.28 -59.46
N HIS A 36 2.19 19.18 -59.17
CA HIS A 36 2.32 18.03 -60.08
C HIS A 36 2.97 16.85 -59.37
N ALA A 37 2.15 16.08 -58.65
CA ALA A 37 2.18 14.62 -58.64
C ALA A 37 1.09 14.12 -57.67
N ASN A 38 0.33 13.13 -58.13
CA ASN A 38 -0.64 12.31 -57.39
C ASN A 38 -2.10 12.77 -57.46
N ASP A 39 -2.64 12.72 -58.69
CA ASP A 39 -3.95 12.11 -58.89
C ASP A 39 -3.86 10.59 -58.61
N ILE A 40 -5.03 10.02 -58.28
CA ILE A 40 -5.37 8.58 -58.16
C ILE A 40 -5.62 8.13 -56.70
N ILE A 41 -6.86 8.39 -56.27
CA ILE A 41 -7.80 7.52 -55.51
C ILE A 41 -8.49 8.26 -54.35
N TYR A 42 -9.67 8.82 -54.68
CA TYR A 42 -10.80 8.94 -53.77
C TYR A 42 -11.79 7.81 -54.09
N LYS A 43 -12.44 7.33 -53.02
CA LYS A 43 -13.54 6.34 -52.93
C LYS A 43 -13.10 4.89 -52.72
N ASN A 44 -13.27 4.41 -51.50
CA ASN A 44 -14.43 3.56 -51.19
C ASN A 44 -14.62 3.42 -49.67
N GLU A 45 -15.87 3.57 -49.25
CA GLU A 45 -16.39 2.90 -48.05
C GLU A 45 -16.06 1.40 -48.15
N ILE A 46 -15.54 0.76 -47.10
CA ILE A 46 -15.59 -0.68 -46.89
C ILE A 46 -15.42 -0.97 -45.38
N HIS A 47 -16.50 -1.52 -44.84
CA HIS A 47 -16.59 -2.68 -43.95
C HIS A 47 -15.59 -2.93 -42.81
N ALA A 48 -16.22 -3.34 -41.70
CA ALA A 48 -15.65 -4.26 -40.73
C ALA A 48 -15.11 -5.53 -41.41
N ASN A 49 -13.91 -5.94 -40.95
CA ASN A 49 -13.08 -7.09 -41.33
C ASN A 49 -11.88 -6.72 -42.21
N ASP A 50 -10.70 -7.17 -41.74
CA ASP A 50 -9.35 -7.08 -42.29
C ASP A 50 -8.56 -5.78 -42.09
N VAL A 51 -7.86 -5.70 -40.94
CA VAL A 51 -6.43 -5.30 -40.89
C VAL A 51 -5.72 -6.12 -39.82
N ASN A 52 -5.16 -7.26 -40.22
CA ASN A 52 -3.94 -7.82 -39.62
C ASN A 52 -2.74 -7.10 -40.26
N ASP A 53 -1.71 -6.81 -39.45
CA ASP A 53 -0.42 -6.18 -39.79
C ASP A 53 -0.40 -4.67 -40.12
N VAL A 54 -0.22 -3.83 -39.08
CA VAL A 54 0.35 -2.47 -39.18
C VAL A 54 1.36 -2.24 -38.04
N ASN A 55 2.55 -1.76 -38.42
CA ASN A 55 3.76 -1.55 -37.61
C ASN A 55 3.60 -0.73 -36.31
N ASP A 56 4.05 -1.28 -35.18
CA ASP A 56 4.23 -0.63 -33.85
C ASP A 56 5.08 0.68 -33.88
N GLY A 57 5.86 0.92 -34.93
CA GLY A 57 6.78 2.06 -35.04
C GLY A 57 6.16 3.37 -35.53
N ASN A 58 5.07 3.32 -36.31
CA ASN A 58 4.54 4.51 -36.99
C ASN A 58 3.69 5.41 -36.07
N ASP A 59 2.94 4.83 -35.14
CA ASP A 59 2.07 5.59 -34.22
C ASP A 59 2.86 6.38 -33.18
N ILE A 60 3.93 5.78 -32.65
CA ILE A 60 4.83 6.44 -31.70
C ILE A 60 5.59 7.58 -32.37
N HIS A 61 5.98 7.43 -33.64
CA HIS A 61 6.66 8.48 -34.39
C HIS A 61 5.74 9.69 -34.64
N CYS A 62 4.47 9.45 -34.96
CA CYS A 62 3.46 10.49 -35.10
C CYS A 62 3.21 11.23 -33.77
N LEU A 63 3.11 10.50 -32.66
CA LEU A 63 2.98 11.05 -31.31
C LEU A 63 4.16 11.94 -30.91
N LYS A 64 5.40 11.51 -31.18
CA LYS A 64 6.60 12.30 -30.92
C LYS A 64 6.59 13.62 -31.69
N SER A 65 6.20 13.59 -32.96
CA SER A 65 6.07 14.78 -33.79
C SER A 65 5.07 15.78 -33.21
N GLU A 66 3.93 15.31 -32.71
CA GLU A 66 2.92 16.21 -32.13
C GLU A 66 3.33 16.76 -30.76
N ILE A 67 3.99 15.95 -29.92
CA ILE A 67 4.61 16.41 -28.68
C ILE A 67 5.63 17.53 -28.95
N VAL A 68 6.51 17.35 -29.93
CA VAL A 68 7.52 18.34 -30.32
C VAL A 68 6.86 19.64 -30.80
N LYS A 69 5.79 19.55 -31.60
CA LYS A 69 5.05 20.70 -32.11
C LYS A 69 4.43 21.52 -30.97
N ILE A 70 3.74 20.86 -30.04
CA ILE A 70 3.11 21.53 -28.88
C ILE A 70 4.19 22.09 -27.94
N LEU A 71 5.30 21.38 -27.77
CA LEU A 71 6.42 21.84 -26.95
C LEU A 71 7.00 23.15 -27.52
N LYS A 72 7.27 23.19 -28.83
CA LYS A 72 7.72 24.39 -29.54
C LYS A 72 6.71 25.54 -29.45
N GLU A 73 5.41 25.26 -29.52
CA GLU A 73 4.36 26.28 -29.35
C GLU A 73 4.33 26.88 -27.93
N VAL A 74 4.66 26.08 -26.91
CA VAL A 74 4.58 26.49 -25.50
C VAL A 74 5.89 27.14 -25.01
N THR A 75 7.04 26.64 -25.47
CA THR A 75 8.37 27.10 -25.01
C THR A 75 8.99 28.11 -25.96
N GLY A 76 8.62 28.09 -27.25
CA GLY A 76 9.21 28.93 -28.30
C GLY A 76 10.56 28.43 -28.82
N GLU A 77 11.08 27.32 -28.26
CA GLU A 77 12.38 26.76 -28.62
C GLU A 77 12.27 25.66 -29.68
N ALA A 78 13.24 25.60 -30.59
CA ALA A 78 13.32 24.52 -31.56
C ALA A 78 13.84 23.24 -30.88
N VAL A 79 13.09 22.15 -31.01
CA VAL A 79 13.41 20.85 -30.41
C VAL A 79 13.88 19.92 -31.53
N THR A 80 15.04 19.30 -31.36
CA THR A 80 15.66 18.36 -32.31
C THR A 80 15.54 16.92 -31.82
N ILE A 81 15.93 15.94 -32.64
CA ILE A 81 15.87 14.52 -32.27
C ILE A 81 16.81 14.22 -31.08
N ASP A 82 17.95 14.91 -30.99
CA ASP A 82 18.90 14.75 -29.87
C ASP A 82 18.31 15.21 -28.52
N ASP A 83 17.24 16.01 -28.54
CA ASP A 83 16.55 16.50 -27.36
C ASP A 83 15.51 15.51 -26.80
N TYR A 84 15.24 14.38 -27.48
CA TYR A 84 14.15 13.46 -27.08
C TYR A 84 14.39 12.78 -25.73
N GLN A 85 15.64 12.73 -25.28
CA GLN A 85 16.06 12.20 -23.98
C GLN A 85 16.33 13.31 -22.95
N ARG A 86 16.26 14.59 -23.33
CA ARG A 86 16.39 15.71 -22.39
C ARG A 86 15.10 15.90 -21.62
N SER A 87 15.23 16.37 -20.38
CA SER A 87 14.06 16.59 -19.54
C SER A 87 13.24 17.76 -20.09
N PHE A 88 11.92 17.70 -19.92
CA PHE A 88 11.02 18.79 -20.27
C PHE A 88 11.42 20.12 -19.61
N MET A 89 11.96 20.08 -18.39
CA MET A 89 12.46 21.26 -17.68
C MET A 89 13.69 21.86 -18.39
N ASP A 90 14.60 21.02 -18.89
CA ASP A 90 15.77 21.45 -19.68
C ASP A 90 15.41 21.97 -21.07
N LEU A 91 14.18 21.71 -21.52
CA LEU A 91 13.57 22.21 -22.77
C LEU A 91 12.66 23.43 -22.52
N GLY A 92 12.75 24.04 -21.33
CA GLY A 92 12.12 25.33 -21.05
C GLY A 92 10.66 25.26 -20.55
N LEU A 93 10.17 24.09 -20.13
CA LEU A 93 8.89 23.94 -19.44
C LEU A 93 9.02 24.33 -17.96
N ASP A 94 8.50 25.50 -17.59
CA ASP A 94 8.29 25.91 -16.21
C ASP A 94 6.89 25.50 -15.70
N SER A 95 6.62 25.68 -14.40
CA SER A 95 5.38 25.24 -13.74
C SER A 95 4.10 25.77 -14.39
N LEU A 96 4.13 26.94 -15.06
CA LEU A 96 2.97 27.50 -15.75
C LEU A 96 2.85 26.94 -17.17
N LYS A 97 3.98 26.74 -17.86
CA LYS A 97 4.05 26.15 -19.19
C LYS A 97 3.67 24.67 -19.18
N ILE A 98 3.99 23.92 -18.13
CA ILE A 98 3.59 22.51 -17.98
C ILE A 98 2.07 22.36 -18.04
N TYR A 99 1.33 23.20 -17.32
CA TYR A 99 -0.13 23.17 -17.36
C TYR A 99 -0.68 23.44 -18.77
N ARG A 100 -0.11 24.42 -19.47
CA ARG A 100 -0.50 24.75 -20.86
C ARG A 100 -0.16 23.63 -21.84
N PHE A 101 1.01 23.02 -21.67
CA PHE A 101 1.50 21.91 -22.46
C PHE A 101 0.60 20.68 -22.31
N VAL A 102 0.28 20.29 -21.06
CA VAL A 102 -0.59 19.15 -20.76
C VAL A 102 -2.02 19.37 -21.24
N ASN A 103 -2.60 20.57 -21.06
CA ASN A 103 -3.93 20.87 -21.57
C ASN A 103 -3.98 20.79 -23.10
N ARG A 104 -3.03 21.40 -23.81
CA ARG A 104 -2.98 21.33 -25.29
C ARG A 104 -2.74 19.92 -25.80
N LEU A 105 -1.89 19.15 -25.12
CA LEU A 105 -1.62 17.76 -25.44
C LEU A 105 -2.87 16.89 -25.25
N THR A 106 -3.64 17.16 -24.19
CA THR A 106 -4.91 16.48 -23.91
C THR A 106 -6.00 16.85 -24.94
N GLU A 107 -6.10 18.13 -25.32
CA GLU A 107 -7.05 18.62 -26.32
C GLU A 107 -6.76 18.05 -27.71
N LYS A 108 -5.49 17.91 -28.10
CA LYS A 108 -5.12 17.43 -29.45
C LYS A 108 -5.11 15.91 -29.60
N ILE A 109 -4.84 15.15 -28.54
CA ILE A 109 -4.64 13.68 -28.63
C ILE A 109 -5.90 12.90 -28.17
N GLU A 110 -6.98 13.58 -27.73
CA GLU A 110 -8.25 12.96 -27.29
C GLU A 110 -8.08 11.73 -26.35
N ILE A 111 -7.16 11.81 -25.39
CA ILE A 111 -6.86 10.69 -24.47
C ILE A 111 -7.93 10.63 -23.36
N LYS A 112 -8.54 9.45 -23.13
CA LYS A 112 -9.43 9.17 -21.99
C LYS A 112 -8.87 8.01 -21.15
N PRO A 113 -8.50 8.23 -19.87
CA PRO A 113 -8.61 9.48 -19.10
C PRO A 113 -7.61 10.56 -19.59
N SER A 114 -7.93 11.83 -19.31
CA SER A 114 -7.10 12.98 -19.66
C SER A 114 -5.72 12.92 -19.00
N LEU A 115 -4.69 13.34 -19.73
CA LEU A 115 -3.33 13.42 -19.22
C LEU A 115 -3.26 14.46 -18.09
N ASN A 116 -2.67 14.11 -16.95
CA ASN A 116 -2.49 15.04 -15.83
C ASN A 116 -1.08 15.64 -15.82
N VAL A 117 -0.89 16.69 -15.02
CA VAL A 117 0.42 17.36 -14.88
C VAL A 117 1.49 16.43 -14.29
N LEU A 118 1.10 15.45 -13.47
CA LEU A 118 2.03 14.45 -12.92
C LEU A 118 2.69 13.59 -14.01
N ALA A 119 2.01 13.33 -15.12
CA ALA A 119 2.56 12.53 -16.23
C ALA A 119 3.86 13.12 -16.79
N ILE A 120 4.03 14.45 -16.74
CA ILE A 120 5.25 15.14 -17.17
C ILE A 120 6.42 14.90 -16.21
N PHE A 121 6.13 14.63 -14.92
CA PHE A 121 7.16 14.34 -13.93
C PHE A 121 7.51 12.86 -13.87
N GLU A 122 6.53 11.99 -14.08
CA GLU A 122 6.72 10.52 -14.13
C GLU A 122 7.39 10.08 -15.43
N HIS A 123 7.16 10.83 -16.52
CA HIS A 123 7.73 10.61 -17.83
C HIS A 123 8.44 11.89 -18.31
N PRO A 124 9.61 12.21 -17.74
CA PRO A 124 10.24 13.53 -17.88
C PRO A 124 10.80 13.86 -19.26
N THR A 125 10.73 12.96 -20.23
CA THR A 125 11.31 13.13 -21.57
C THR A 125 10.28 12.88 -22.67
N ILE A 126 10.51 13.40 -23.87
CA ILE A 126 9.65 13.17 -25.05
C ILE A 126 9.55 11.66 -25.36
N GLU A 127 10.66 10.94 -25.23
CA GLU A 127 10.69 9.48 -25.41
C GLU A 127 9.80 8.76 -24.40
N GLN A 128 9.96 9.05 -23.10
CA GLN A 128 9.17 8.38 -22.06
C GLN A 128 7.69 8.74 -22.13
N LEU A 129 7.37 10.00 -22.42
CA LEU A 129 5.98 10.45 -22.51
C LEU A 129 5.27 9.86 -23.73
N SER A 130 5.94 9.80 -24.88
CA SER A 130 5.38 9.17 -26.09
C SER A 130 5.12 7.67 -25.91
N HIS A 131 6.04 6.96 -25.24
CA HIS A 131 5.83 5.56 -24.88
C HIS A 131 4.71 5.35 -23.84
N TYR A 132 4.62 6.23 -22.85
CA TYR A 132 3.54 6.19 -21.87
C TYR A 132 2.17 6.41 -22.54
N ILE A 133 2.04 7.44 -23.37
CA ILE A 133 0.80 7.73 -24.11
C ILE A 133 0.47 6.58 -25.07
N GLY A 134 1.46 6.04 -25.80
CA GLY A 134 1.28 4.84 -26.62
C GLY A 134 0.79 3.63 -25.83
N SER A 135 1.32 3.42 -24.61
CA SER A 135 0.87 2.34 -23.72
C SER A 135 -0.56 2.53 -23.19
N LEU A 136 -1.05 3.78 -23.12
CA LEU A 136 -2.44 4.08 -22.74
C LEU A 136 -3.39 3.74 -23.88
N PHE A 137 -3.03 4.08 -25.13
CA PHE A 137 -3.79 3.67 -26.31
C PHE A 137 -3.91 2.15 -26.44
N TYR A 138 -2.81 1.43 -26.21
CA TYR A 138 -2.80 -0.03 -26.28
C TYR A 138 -3.68 -0.67 -25.19
N ARG A 139 -3.63 -0.15 -23.96
CA ARG A 139 -4.48 -0.62 -22.86
C ARG A 139 -5.96 -0.37 -23.13
N LEU A 140 -6.32 0.76 -23.72
CA LEU A 140 -7.72 1.06 -24.07
C LEU A 140 -8.24 0.15 -25.19
N LYS A 141 -7.39 -0.20 -26.16
CA LYS A 141 -7.72 -1.13 -27.26
C LYS A 141 -7.89 -2.57 -26.77
N GLU A 142 -7.06 -3.03 -25.84
CA GLU A 142 -7.27 -4.32 -25.15
C GLU A 142 -8.51 -4.32 -24.23
N HIS A 143 -8.86 -3.19 -23.64
CA HIS A 143 -10.01 -3.09 -22.72
C HIS A 143 -11.36 -3.10 -23.45
N SER A 144 -11.46 -2.64 -24.70
CA SER A 144 -12.69 -2.78 -25.50
C SER A 144 -13.02 -4.24 -25.86
N GLU A 145 -12.02 -5.11 -25.96
CA GLU A 145 -12.21 -6.54 -26.28
C GLU A 145 -12.38 -7.43 -25.03
N LYS A 146 -11.90 -6.98 -23.85
CA LYS A 146 -11.94 -7.75 -22.58
C LYS A 146 -13.20 -7.59 -21.72
N ILE A 147 -14.15 -6.72 -22.09
CA ILE A 147 -15.42 -6.50 -21.35
C ILE A 147 -16.26 -7.81 -21.20
N ILE A 148 -15.94 -8.86 -21.96
CA ILE A 148 -16.61 -10.17 -21.83
C ILE A 148 -16.07 -11.03 -20.67
N THR A 149 -14.96 -10.70 -20.00
CA THR A 149 -14.31 -11.63 -19.04
C THR A 149 -13.87 -11.08 -17.67
N ASP A 150 -14.22 -9.85 -17.30
CA ASP A 150 -13.71 -9.19 -16.07
C ASP A 150 -14.53 -9.42 -14.77
N ASN A 151 -15.07 -10.63 -14.58
CA ASN A 151 -15.66 -11.03 -13.28
C ASN A 151 -14.61 -11.47 -12.23
N ASN A 152 -13.31 -11.51 -12.56
CA ASN A 152 -12.27 -12.16 -11.73
C ASN A 152 -11.34 -11.22 -10.93
N ILE A 153 -11.41 -9.89 -11.09
CA ILE A 153 -10.57 -8.95 -10.31
C ILE A 153 -11.27 -8.49 -9.03
N LEU A 154 -12.60 -8.42 -9.03
CA LEU A 154 -13.40 -8.15 -7.81
C LEU A 154 -13.21 -9.23 -6.73
N SER A 155 -12.90 -10.48 -7.10
CA SER A 155 -12.76 -11.60 -6.16
C SER A 155 -11.51 -11.49 -5.28
N LYS A 156 -10.35 -11.10 -5.84
CA LYS A 156 -9.08 -10.99 -5.08
C LYS A 156 -9.06 -9.86 -4.06
N HIS A 157 -9.68 -8.72 -4.38
CA HIS A 157 -9.80 -7.63 -3.42
C HIS A 157 -10.82 -7.96 -2.33
N ASN A 158 -11.98 -8.54 -2.68
CA ASN A 158 -12.95 -9.00 -1.68
C ASN A 158 -12.39 -10.10 -0.76
N GLU A 159 -11.55 -11.01 -1.25
CA GLU A 159 -10.91 -12.05 -0.43
C GLU A 159 -10.00 -11.48 0.68
N ASN A 160 -9.20 -10.44 0.40
CA ASN A 160 -8.33 -9.83 1.41
C ASN A 160 -9.11 -9.14 2.54
N PHE A 161 -10.26 -8.53 2.22
CA PHE A 161 -11.09 -7.83 3.19
C PHE A 161 -12.07 -8.76 3.93
N GLU A 162 -12.57 -9.82 3.27
CA GLU A 162 -13.24 -10.93 3.97
C GLU A 162 -12.30 -11.61 4.96
N ASN A 163 -11.01 -11.77 4.61
CA ASN A 163 -10.01 -12.28 5.54
C ASN A 163 -9.76 -11.31 6.70
N MET A 164 -9.79 -9.99 6.48
CA MET A 164 -9.74 -9.00 7.55
C MET A 164 -10.94 -9.14 8.50
N ALA A 165 -12.15 -9.27 7.97
CA ALA A 165 -13.37 -9.47 8.76
C ALA A 165 -13.35 -10.79 9.55
N ARG A 166 -12.91 -11.89 8.93
CA ARG A 166 -12.79 -13.21 9.60
C ARG A 166 -11.78 -13.23 10.75
N ASN A 167 -10.73 -12.42 10.64
CA ASN A 167 -9.64 -12.39 11.62
C ASN A 167 -9.77 -11.25 12.64
N PHE A 168 -10.69 -10.31 12.46
CA PHE A 168 -10.93 -9.23 13.41
C PHE A 168 -11.70 -9.76 14.62
N ILE A 169 -11.09 -9.64 15.80
CA ILE A 169 -11.65 -10.12 17.06
C ILE A 169 -11.98 -8.91 17.93
N ILE A 170 -13.14 -8.95 18.58
CA ILE A 170 -13.57 -7.99 19.60
C ILE A 170 -14.10 -8.79 20.77
N PHE A 171 -13.60 -8.49 21.98
CA PHE A 171 -14.11 -9.08 23.20
C PHE A 171 -14.02 -8.12 24.38
N VAL A 172 -14.81 -8.40 25.42
CA VAL A 172 -14.92 -7.57 26.60
C VAL A 172 -14.75 -8.44 27.84
N LEU A 173 -13.81 -8.07 28.71
CA LEU A 173 -13.67 -8.66 30.04
C LEU A 173 -14.48 -7.84 31.04
N TYR A 174 -15.21 -8.51 31.93
CA TYR A 174 -16.05 -7.87 32.94
C TYR A 174 -15.77 -8.38 34.36
N SER A 175 -15.92 -7.48 35.33
CA SER A 175 -15.93 -7.78 36.76
C SER A 175 -16.59 -6.66 37.55
N LYS A 176 -17.36 -6.99 38.61
CA LYS A 176 -17.89 -6.00 39.57
C LYS A 176 -16.78 -5.29 40.36
N ASP A 177 -15.62 -5.93 40.51
CA ASP A 177 -14.45 -5.41 41.23
C ASP A 177 -13.29 -5.14 40.27
N LYS A 178 -12.75 -3.91 40.30
CA LYS A 178 -11.61 -3.44 39.50
C LYS A 178 -10.34 -4.25 39.75
N LYS A 179 -10.07 -4.67 41.00
CA LYS A 179 -8.91 -5.51 41.33
C LYS A 179 -9.03 -6.89 40.69
N LYS A 180 -10.20 -7.53 40.84
CA LYS A 180 -10.49 -8.81 40.17
C LYS A 180 -10.42 -8.71 38.64
N LEU A 181 -10.81 -7.58 38.05
CA LEU A 181 -10.63 -7.37 36.60
C LEU A 181 -9.15 -7.29 36.21
N LYS A 182 -8.32 -6.60 36.99
CA LYS A 182 -6.87 -6.55 36.76
C LYS A 182 -6.23 -7.94 36.87
N GLU A 183 -6.71 -8.77 37.81
CA GLU A 183 -6.26 -10.17 37.94
C GLU A 183 -6.70 -11.01 36.75
N LYS A 184 -7.98 -10.93 36.33
CA LYS A 184 -8.48 -11.56 35.10
C LYS A 184 -7.67 -11.13 33.88
N LYS A 185 -7.38 -9.83 33.74
CA LYS A 185 -6.53 -9.26 32.68
C LYS A 185 -5.13 -9.90 32.68
N ARG A 186 -4.47 -9.97 33.84
CA ARG A 186 -3.14 -10.61 33.97
C ARG A 186 -3.17 -12.10 33.67
N HIS A 187 -4.19 -12.81 34.16
CA HIS A 187 -4.37 -14.23 33.89
C HIS A 187 -4.61 -14.48 32.40
N PHE A 188 -5.47 -13.67 31.77
CA PHE A 188 -5.73 -13.72 30.34
C PHE A 188 -4.46 -13.41 29.54
N LEU A 189 -3.64 -12.44 29.95
CA LEU A 189 -2.32 -12.16 29.36
C LEU A 189 -1.38 -13.37 29.44
N LYS A 190 -1.31 -14.05 30.59
CA LYS A 190 -0.51 -15.28 30.74
C LYS A 190 -1.01 -16.39 29.82
N LEU A 191 -2.32 -16.61 29.74
CA LEU A 191 -2.91 -17.58 28.81
C LEU A 191 -2.66 -17.19 27.35
N PHE A 192 -2.72 -15.89 27.03
CA PHE A 192 -2.44 -15.35 25.70
C PHE A 192 -0.98 -15.60 25.30
N ASP A 193 -0.04 -15.48 26.25
CA ASP A 193 1.39 -15.75 26.04
C ASP A 193 1.71 -17.26 25.99
N GLN A 194 0.89 -18.11 26.62
CA GLN A 194 1.08 -19.57 26.67
C GLN A 194 0.40 -20.35 25.53
N SER A 195 -0.66 -19.80 24.90
CA SER A 195 -1.38 -20.44 23.81
C SER A 195 -1.26 -19.67 22.50
N SER A 196 -0.89 -20.38 21.42
CA SER A 196 -0.86 -19.84 20.05
C SER A 196 -2.24 -19.76 19.39
N LYS A 197 -3.31 -20.18 20.08
CA LYS A 197 -4.68 -20.24 19.57
C LYS A 197 -5.61 -19.33 20.37
N ILE A 198 -5.87 -18.14 19.84
CA ILE A 198 -6.82 -17.18 20.39
C ILE A 198 -8.24 -17.78 20.50
N ALA A 199 -8.65 -18.62 19.53
CA ALA A 199 -9.98 -19.21 19.49
C ALA A 199 -10.29 -20.17 20.66
N GLU A 200 -9.30 -20.94 21.14
CA GLU A 200 -9.45 -21.85 22.30
C GLU A 200 -9.59 -21.07 23.62
N ILE A 201 -8.92 -19.92 23.73
CA ILE A 201 -9.05 -19.03 24.89
C ILE A 201 -10.43 -18.36 24.91
N LEU A 202 -10.94 -17.94 23.74
CA LEU A 202 -12.24 -17.27 23.61
C LEU A 202 -13.43 -18.25 23.70
N SER A 203 -13.28 -19.53 23.32
CA SER A 203 -14.34 -20.54 23.43
C SER A 203 -14.58 -21.02 24.86
N ASN A 204 -13.54 -20.99 25.71
CA ASN A 204 -13.60 -21.49 27.09
C ASN A 204 -14.10 -20.47 28.11
N GLN A 205 -14.27 -19.21 27.72
CA GLN A 205 -14.91 -18.20 28.56
C GLN A 205 -16.26 -17.86 27.93
N SER A 206 -17.32 -18.43 28.50
CA SER A 206 -18.67 -17.94 28.30
C SER A 206 -18.66 -16.42 28.50
N PHE A 207 -18.87 -15.67 27.41
CA PHE A 207 -18.98 -14.21 27.40
C PHE A 207 -20.23 -13.80 28.17
N VAL A 208 -20.18 -13.90 29.50
CA VAL A 208 -21.18 -13.37 30.40
C VAL A 208 -20.92 -11.87 30.49
N TYR A 209 -21.39 -11.15 29.47
CA TYR A 209 -21.62 -9.72 29.59
C TYR A 209 -22.78 -9.55 30.56
N ASP A 210 -22.46 -9.31 31.82
CA ASP A 210 -23.42 -8.83 32.79
C ASP A 210 -23.54 -7.31 32.60
N GLN A 211 -24.77 -6.84 32.33
CA GLN A 211 -25.08 -5.43 32.21
C GLN A 211 -25.09 -4.69 33.55
N SER A 212 -24.80 -5.40 34.65
CA SER A 212 -24.76 -4.83 35.99
C SER A 212 -23.52 -3.96 36.24
N ASN A 213 -23.63 -3.07 37.23
CA ASN A 213 -22.58 -2.13 37.59
C ASN A 213 -21.24 -2.84 37.86
N GLY A 214 -20.15 -2.36 37.27
CA GLY A 214 -18.83 -2.96 37.41
C GLY A 214 -17.76 -2.27 36.58
N TYR A 215 -16.78 -3.04 36.08
CA TYR A 215 -15.66 -2.57 35.28
C TYR A 215 -15.52 -3.45 34.03
N LEU A 216 -15.19 -2.82 32.92
CA LEU A 216 -14.99 -3.43 31.61
C LEU A 216 -13.55 -3.21 31.14
N HIS A 217 -13.04 -4.17 30.38
CA HIS A 217 -11.79 -4.03 29.63
C HIS A 217 -12.06 -4.51 28.21
N VAL A 218 -12.15 -3.56 27.28
CA VAL A 218 -12.49 -3.81 25.86
C VAL A 218 -11.20 -4.06 25.09
N VAL A 219 -11.17 -5.13 24.30
CA VAL A 219 -10.01 -5.56 23.51
C VAL A 219 -10.45 -5.87 22.09
N TRP A 220 -9.73 -5.34 21.12
CA TRP A 220 -9.98 -5.61 19.70
C TRP A 220 -8.70 -5.69 18.88
N GLY A 221 -8.79 -6.26 17.69
CA GLY A 221 -7.70 -6.28 16.72
C GLY A 221 -7.78 -7.48 15.76
N SER A 222 -7.12 -7.35 14.61
CA SER A 222 -7.02 -8.39 13.58
C SER A 222 -5.77 -9.27 13.68
N LYS A 223 -4.78 -8.85 14.48
CA LYS A 223 -3.48 -9.51 14.63
C LYS A 223 -3.20 -9.79 16.09
N TYR A 224 -2.54 -10.91 16.36
CA TYR A 224 -2.11 -11.32 17.70
C TYR A 224 -1.37 -10.20 18.45
N LYS A 225 -0.42 -9.52 17.80
CA LYS A 225 0.33 -8.40 18.40
C LYS A 225 -0.56 -7.21 18.78
N MET A 226 -1.57 -6.89 17.97
CA MET A 226 -2.51 -5.79 18.26
C MET A 226 -3.40 -6.15 19.44
N LEU A 227 -3.96 -7.36 19.46
CA LEU A 227 -4.77 -7.86 20.58
C LEU A 227 -3.96 -7.87 21.88
N ARG A 228 -2.70 -8.33 21.84
CA ARG A 228 -1.79 -8.32 22.98
C ARG A 228 -1.47 -6.90 23.45
N ASN A 229 -1.16 -6.00 22.53
CA ASN A 229 -0.87 -4.60 22.86
C ASN A 229 -2.09 -3.89 23.46
N ASN A 230 -3.28 -4.07 22.87
CA ASN A 230 -4.52 -3.54 23.43
C ASN A 230 -4.80 -4.17 24.80
N LEU A 231 -4.60 -5.48 24.95
CA LEU A 231 -4.72 -6.13 26.24
C LEU A 231 -3.70 -5.62 27.27
N LEU A 232 -2.50 -5.18 26.89
CA LEU A 232 -1.54 -4.56 27.82
C LEU A 232 -1.95 -3.13 28.18
N HIS A 233 -2.20 -2.31 27.16
CA HIS A 233 -2.23 -0.86 27.27
C HIS A 233 -3.62 -0.24 27.34
N SER A 234 -4.69 -0.95 26.98
CA SER A 234 -6.03 -0.38 27.09
C SER A 234 -6.43 -0.19 28.56
N GLU A 235 -7.21 0.87 28.79
CA GLU A 235 -7.65 1.26 30.11
C GLU A 235 -8.85 0.41 30.56
N ILE A 236 -8.94 0.19 31.87
CA ILE A 236 -10.14 -0.39 32.48
C ILE A 236 -11.19 0.71 32.57
N ILE A 237 -12.31 0.48 31.89
CA ILE A 237 -13.42 1.41 31.78
C ILE A 237 -14.43 1.08 32.88
N PRO A 238 -14.88 2.06 33.68
CA PRO A 238 -16.01 1.86 34.57
C PRO A 238 -17.29 1.60 33.77
N ASN A 239 -18.04 0.58 34.16
CA ASN A 239 -19.41 0.31 33.71
C ASN A 239 -20.35 0.56 34.89
N ILE A 240 -20.29 1.78 35.41
CA ILE A 240 -21.07 2.23 36.55
C ILE A 240 -21.83 3.45 36.04
N GLU A 241 -23.08 3.63 36.47
CA GLU A 241 -23.77 4.92 36.40
C GLU A 241 -23.01 5.93 37.28
N GLN A 242 -21.91 6.47 36.76
CA GLN A 242 -20.99 7.35 37.51
C GLN A 242 -21.38 8.83 37.39
N SER A 243 -22.21 9.19 36.42
CA SER A 243 -22.59 10.57 36.21
C SER A 243 -23.76 10.96 37.12
N ARG A 244 -23.54 11.91 38.03
CA ARG A 244 -24.63 12.64 38.70
C ARG A 244 -25.49 13.46 37.71
N ILE A 245 -25.03 13.60 36.46
CA ILE A 245 -25.62 14.45 35.42
C ILE A 245 -26.26 13.57 34.35
N LYS A 246 -27.53 13.81 34.04
CA LYS A 246 -28.24 13.10 32.97
C LYS A 246 -27.51 13.32 31.62
N PRO A 247 -27.19 12.27 30.86
CA PRO A 247 -26.56 12.43 29.56
C PRO A 247 -27.54 13.07 28.56
N VAL A 248 -27.07 14.10 27.85
CA VAL A 248 -27.79 14.79 26.77
C VAL A 248 -26.85 14.82 25.57
N ILE A 249 -27.13 13.94 24.61
CA ILE A 249 -26.24 13.65 23.48
C ILE A 249 -26.67 14.45 22.26
N CYS A 250 -25.71 15.13 21.63
CA CYS A 250 -25.88 15.73 20.31
C CYS A 250 -25.04 14.99 19.27
N PHE A 251 -25.67 14.55 18.17
CA PHE A 251 -24.97 14.13 16.97
C PHE A 251 -24.71 15.35 16.08
N MET A 252 -23.43 15.62 15.83
CA MET A 252 -22.96 16.68 14.95
C MET A 252 -22.57 16.06 13.61
N ILE A 253 -23.33 16.32 12.55
CA ILE A 253 -23.10 15.68 11.26
C ILE A 253 -22.16 16.54 10.40
N SER A 254 -21.04 15.95 9.98
CA SER A 254 -20.04 16.61 9.14
C SER A 254 -20.59 16.99 7.76
N GLY A 255 -20.08 18.09 7.20
CA GLY A 255 -20.52 18.64 5.92
C GLY A 255 -19.66 18.23 4.73
N HIS A 256 -19.76 19.01 3.65
CA HIS A 256 -18.92 18.86 2.46
C HIS A 256 -17.44 19.04 2.80
N GLY A 257 -16.56 18.30 2.14
CA GLY A 257 -15.12 18.25 2.42
C GLY A 257 -14.72 17.17 3.42
N SER A 258 -15.68 16.46 4.02
CA SER A 258 -15.40 15.31 4.89
C SER A 258 -15.16 14.01 4.12
N GLN A 259 -15.52 13.93 2.84
CA GLN A 259 -15.36 12.72 2.04
C GLN A 259 -13.90 12.27 1.93
N VAL A 260 -13.66 10.98 2.10
CA VAL A 260 -12.32 10.37 1.96
C VAL A 260 -12.39 9.06 1.19
N TRP A 261 -11.34 8.78 0.42
CA TRP A 261 -11.25 7.55 -0.36
C TRP A 261 -11.33 6.31 0.55
N ASN A 262 -12.03 5.26 0.10
CA ASN A 262 -12.34 4.05 0.89
C ASN A 262 -13.16 4.27 2.17
N MET A 263 -13.85 5.41 2.34
CA MET A 263 -14.68 5.62 3.54
C MET A 263 -15.75 4.53 3.72
N GLY A 264 -15.93 4.11 4.96
CA GLY A 264 -16.85 3.05 5.37
C GLY A 264 -16.39 1.64 5.02
N ARG A 265 -15.29 1.45 4.29
CA ARG A 265 -14.87 0.12 3.85
C ARG A 265 -14.55 -0.80 5.01
N GLN A 266 -13.78 -0.33 6.01
CA GLN A 266 -13.35 -1.20 7.11
C GLN A 266 -14.55 -1.56 8.00
N LEU A 267 -15.39 -0.57 8.28
CA LEU A 267 -16.62 -0.75 9.03
C LEU A 267 -17.56 -1.75 8.32
N SER A 268 -17.77 -1.63 7.01
CA SER A 268 -18.59 -2.56 6.23
C SER A 268 -18.02 -3.98 6.18
N CYS A 269 -16.69 -4.13 6.21
CA CYS A 269 -16.09 -5.45 6.26
C CYS A 269 -16.36 -6.13 7.61
N ILE A 270 -16.15 -5.40 8.71
CA ILE A 270 -16.14 -5.98 10.07
C ILE A 270 -17.53 -6.03 10.70
N PHE A 271 -18.41 -5.06 10.43
CA PHE A 271 -19.70 -4.92 11.10
C PHE A 271 -20.88 -5.11 10.12
N PRO A 272 -21.59 -6.26 10.19
CA PRO A 272 -22.71 -6.56 9.28
C PRO A 272 -23.81 -5.51 9.29
N PHE A 273 -24.18 -4.98 10.46
CA PHE A 273 -25.22 -3.95 10.58
C PHE A 273 -24.85 -2.66 9.83
N PHE A 274 -23.61 -2.18 10.00
CA PHE A 274 -23.13 -1.03 9.26
C PHE A 274 -23.12 -1.30 7.75
N ARG A 275 -22.64 -2.48 7.34
CA ARG A 275 -22.62 -2.89 5.92
C ARG A 275 -24.01 -2.86 5.30
N GLU A 276 -24.99 -3.47 5.95
CA GLU A 276 -26.38 -3.50 5.50
C GLU A 276 -26.91 -2.07 5.32
N LYS A 277 -26.76 -1.24 6.36
CA LYS A 277 -27.28 0.13 6.32
C LYS A 277 -26.54 1.02 5.32
N PHE A 278 -25.24 0.81 5.11
CA PHE A 278 -24.47 1.56 4.12
C PHE A 278 -24.79 1.09 2.69
N ASN A 279 -25.00 -0.21 2.48
CA ASN A 279 -25.44 -0.71 1.19
C ASN A 279 -26.83 -0.20 0.84
N GLU A 280 -27.79 -0.25 1.77
CA GLU A 280 -29.14 0.28 1.58
C GLU A 280 -29.12 1.74 1.08
N THR A 281 -28.34 2.61 1.75
CA THR A 281 -28.27 4.02 1.34
C THR A 281 -27.56 4.21 0.00
N LEU A 282 -26.52 3.44 -0.30
CA LEU A 282 -25.82 3.48 -1.58
C LEU A 282 -26.68 2.95 -2.74
N ASP A 283 -27.53 1.94 -2.50
CA ASP A 283 -28.46 1.41 -3.48
C ASP A 283 -29.52 2.44 -3.86
N ILE A 284 -30.15 3.04 -2.85
CA ILE A 284 -31.13 4.12 -3.05
C ILE A 284 -30.46 5.31 -3.76
N ALA A 285 -29.24 5.68 -3.37
CA ALA A 285 -28.52 6.77 -4.03
C ALA A 285 -28.24 6.46 -5.51
N THR A 286 -27.81 5.22 -5.81
CA THR A 286 -27.55 4.76 -7.18
C THR A 286 -28.82 4.82 -8.04
N GLN A 287 -29.98 4.47 -7.47
CA GLN A 287 -31.26 4.51 -8.18
C GLN A 287 -31.64 5.92 -8.65
N TYR A 288 -31.32 6.95 -7.87
CA TYR A 288 -31.68 8.34 -8.19
C TYR A 288 -30.60 9.12 -8.92
N MET A 289 -29.40 8.56 -9.03
CA MET A 289 -28.33 9.08 -9.86
C MET A 289 -28.70 8.97 -11.36
N PRO A 290 -28.24 9.88 -12.24
CA PRO A 290 -28.51 9.79 -13.67
C PRO A 290 -27.98 8.49 -14.28
N GLU A 291 -28.68 7.88 -15.23
CA GLU A 291 -28.28 6.57 -15.83
C GLU A 291 -26.86 6.56 -16.43
N LYS A 292 -26.38 7.71 -16.93
CA LYS A 292 -25.02 7.85 -17.51
C LYS A 292 -23.92 8.10 -16.47
N SER A 293 -24.25 8.16 -15.18
CA SER A 293 -23.27 8.41 -14.11
C SER A 293 -22.50 7.14 -13.75
N VAL A 294 -21.29 7.32 -13.23
CA VAL A 294 -20.50 6.20 -12.68
C VAL A 294 -21.21 5.70 -11.43
N ASN A 295 -21.22 4.39 -11.21
CA ASN A 295 -21.81 3.84 -9.99
C ASN A 295 -21.13 4.44 -8.76
N ILE A 296 -21.92 4.94 -7.81
CA ILE A 296 -21.39 5.64 -6.63
C ILE A 296 -20.47 4.75 -5.78
N ARG A 297 -20.67 3.43 -5.77
CA ARG A 297 -19.78 2.48 -5.08
C ARG A 297 -18.42 2.42 -5.74
N ASP A 298 -18.39 2.48 -7.07
CA ASP A 298 -17.13 2.48 -7.82
C ASP A 298 -16.35 3.78 -7.57
N VAL A 299 -17.03 4.92 -7.42
CA VAL A 299 -16.40 6.17 -7.00
C VAL A 299 -15.74 6.05 -5.62
N ILE A 300 -16.34 5.30 -4.68
CA ILE A 300 -15.78 5.12 -3.33
C ILE A 300 -14.59 4.14 -3.33
N TYR A 301 -14.66 3.06 -4.09
CA TYR A 301 -13.75 1.91 -3.95
C TYR A 301 -12.77 1.70 -5.11
N GLN A 302 -13.06 2.21 -6.31
CA GLN A 302 -12.18 2.08 -7.47
C GLN A 302 -11.29 3.31 -7.59
N TRP A 303 -9.97 3.08 -7.53
CA TRP A 303 -8.99 4.16 -7.60
C TRP A 303 -9.14 5.03 -8.86
N HIS A 304 -9.48 4.43 -10.01
CA HIS A 304 -9.61 5.17 -11.27
C HIS A 304 -10.73 6.23 -11.25
N TYR A 305 -11.72 6.11 -10.35
CA TYR A 305 -12.82 7.07 -10.21
C TYR A 305 -12.67 7.98 -8.99
N CYS A 306 -11.54 7.92 -8.26
CA CYS A 306 -11.39 8.61 -6.99
C CYS A 306 -11.56 10.14 -7.09
N GLU A 307 -11.20 10.75 -8.23
CA GLU A 307 -11.39 12.18 -8.45
C GLU A 307 -12.86 12.61 -8.41
N LEU A 308 -13.77 11.75 -8.89
CA LEU A 308 -15.21 12.02 -8.86
C LEU A 308 -15.73 12.17 -7.42
N MET A 309 -15.05 11.60 -6.43
CA MET A 309 -15.41 11.77 -5.02
C MET A 309 -15.39 13.24 -4.59
N TYR A 310 -14.57 14.08 -5.22
CA TYR A 310 -14.47 15.52 -4.93
C TYR A 310 -15.42 16.37 -5.78
N HIS A 311 -16.14 15.75 -6.71
CA HIS A 311 -17.22 16.41 -7.43
C HIS A 311 -18.47 16.43 -6.57
N THR A 312 -19.07 17.60 -6.35
CA THR A 312 -20.16 17.76 -5.38
C THR A 312 -21.40 16.91 -5.70
N GLU A 313 -21.62 16.53 -6.95
CA GLU A 313 -22.67 15.59 -7.37
C GLU A 313 -22.50 14.18 -6.79
N TYR A 314 -21.27 13.73 -6.54
CA TYR A 314 -20.98 12.46 -5.87
C TYR A 314 -20.66 12.65 -4.39
N ALA A 315 -19.90 13.68 -4.04
CA ALA A 315 -19.45 13.94 -2.67
C ALA A 315 -20.63 14.04 -1.69
N GLN A 316 -21.68 14.80 -2.02
CA GLN A 316 -22.80 15.02 -1.10
C GLN A 316 -23.59 13.72 -0.81
N PRO A 317 -23.99 12.92 -1.81
CA PRO A 317 -24.57 11.61 -1.58
C PRO A 317 -23.65 10.65 -0.81
N ILE A 318 -22.35 10.60 -1.12
CA ILE A 318 -21.38 9.75 -0.40
C ILE A 318 -21.32 10.13 1.08
N ILE A 319 -21.19 11.43 1.39
CA ILE A 319 -21.18 11.96 2.76
C ILE A 319 -22.47 11.59 3.48
N TYR A 320 -23.62 11.78 2.81
CA TYR A 320 -24.93 11.44 3.37
C TYR A 320 -25.01 9.95 3.70
N CYS A 321 -24.73 9.07 2.73
CA CYS A 321 -24.80 7.62 2.89
C CYS A 321 -23.93 7.16 4.06
N PHE A 322 -22.69 7.66 4.14
CA PHE A 322 -21.77 7.28 5.22
C PHE A 322 -22.23 7.81 6.58
N ALA A 323 -22.53 9.10 6.70
CA ALA A 323 -22.88 9.71 7.97
C ALA A 323 -24.20 9.16 8.53
N TYR A 324 -25.21 8.96 7.69
CA TYR A 324 -26.48 8.35 8.10
C TYR A 324 -26.27 6.92 8.61
N SER A 325 -25.55 6.09 7.85
CA SER A 325 -25.30 4.69 8.24
C SER A 325 -24.42 4.57 9.48
N LEU A 326 -23.47 5.49 9.66
CA LEU A 326 -22.65 5.59 10.87
C LEU A 326 -23.49 5.98 12.10
N ALA A 327 -24.34 7.01 12.00
CA ALA A 327 -25.26 7.38 13.08
C ALA A 327 -26.21 6.23 13.47
N LYS A 328 -26.79 5.54 12.48
CA LYS A 328 -27.62 4.35 12.73
C LYS A 328 -26.83 3.24 13.41
N PHE A 329 -25.55 3.09 13.11
CA PHE A 329 -24.69 2.13 13.79
C PHE A 329 -24.41 2.51 15.25
N TYR A 330 -24.25 3.80 15.58
CA TYR A 330 -24.20 4.27 16.97
C TYR A 330 -25.52 4.01 17.73
N GLU A 331 -26.67 4.30 17.13
CA GLU A 331 -27.98 3.96 17.71
C GLU A 331 -28.10 2.44 17.98
N PHE A 332 -27.66 1.61 17.03
CA PHE A 332 -27.62 0.16 17.20
C PHE A 332 -26.74 -0.27 18.38
N CYS A 333 -25.63 0.44 18.61
CA CYS A 333 -24.74 0.25 19.76
C CYS A 333 -25.30 0.79 21.09
N GLY A 334 -26.49 1.41 21.09
CA GLY A 334 -27.14 1.95 22.28
C GLY A 334 -26.84 3.43 22.57
N VAL A 335 -26.26 4.15 21.61
CA VAL A 335 -26.00 5.60 21.73
C VAL A 335 -27.15 6.35 21.06
N GLU A 336 -28.10 6.82 21.87
CA GLU A 336 -29.31 7.50 21.38
C GLU A 336 -29.14 9.02 21.53
N ALA A 337 -29.16 9.74 20.39
CA ALA A 337 -29.03 11.18 20.38
C ALA A 337 -30.32 11.87 20.87
N THR A 338 -30.15 12.91 21.68
CA THR A 338 -31.23 13.83 22.08
C THR A 338 -31.42 14.92 21.03
N PHE A 339 -30.30 15.41 20.48
CA PHE A 339 -30.28 16.50 19.52
C PHE A 339 -29.44 16.16 18.29
N PHE A 340 -29.78 16.79 17.17
CA PHE A 340 -29.07 16.67 15.90
C PHE A 340 -28.76 18.06 15.35
N VAL A 341 -27.52 18.26 14.95
CA VAL A 341 -27.08 19.44 14.19
C VAL A 341 -26.21 18.93 13.06
N GLY A 342 -26.33 19.50 11.88
CA GLY A 342 -25.49 19.09 10.76
C GLY A 342 -24.97 20.31 10.03
N HIS A 343 -23.71 20.27 9.59
CA HIS A 343 -23.10 21.40 8.90
C HIS A 343 -23.44 21.34 7.40
N SER A 344 -24.17 22.35 6.90
CA SER A 344 -24.62 22.43 5.52
C SER A 344 -25.34 21.14 5.07
N ILE A 345 -24.75 20.32 4.19
CA ILE A 345 -25.33 19.05 3.74
C ILE A 345 -25.69 18.10 4.90
N GLY A 346 -24.93 18.15 6.00
CA GLY A 346 -25.19 17.36 7.20
C GLY A 346 -26.57 17.65 7.83
N GLU A 347 -27.16 18.83 7.58
CA GLU A 347 -28.49 19.19 8.10
C GLU A 347 -29.59 18.28 7.52
N ILE A 348 -29.43 17.83 6.26
CA ILE A 348 -30.36 16.85 5.67
C ILE A 348 -30.27 15.51 6.40
N VAL A 349 -29.06 15.07 6.76
CA VAL A 349 -28.84 13.85 7.55
C VAL A 349 -29.48 14.02 8.94
N ALA A 350 -29.27 15.17 9.60
CA ALA A 350 -29.85 15.48 10.90
C ALA A 350 -31.40 15.43 10.87
N CYS A 351 -32.03 16.02 9.85
CA CYS A 351 -33.47 15.93 9.63
C CYS A 351 -33.94 14.48 9.44
N THR A 352 -33.17 13.67 8.70
CA THR A 352 -33.53 12.26 8.44
C THR A 352 -33.45 11.44 9.73
N LEU A 353 -32.36 11.58 10.49
CA LEU A 353 -32.16 10.86 11.75
C LEU A 353 -33.22 11.22 12.80
N ALA A 354 -33.65 12.48 12.83
CA ALA A 354 -34.73 12.95 13.68
C ALA A 354 -36.14 12.51 13.22
N GLY A 355 -36.25 11.81 12.08
CA GLY A 355 -37.53 11.38 11.53
C GLY A 355 -38.37 12.51 10.92
N ARG A 356 -37.76 13.65 10.58
CA ARG A 356 -38.46 14.78 9.96
C ARG A 356 -38.62 14.62 8.46
N ILE A 357 -37.72 13.88 7.82
CA ILE A 357 -37.80 13.52 6.40
C ILE A 357 -37.55 12.02 6.26
N THR A 358 -38.17 11.41 5.26
CA THR A 358 -37.92 9.99 4.95
C THR A 358 -36.51 9.82 4.36
N LEU A 359 -35.93 8.63 4.50
CA LEU A 359 -34.62 8.32 3.91
C LEU A 359 -34.62 8.51 2.38
N ASP A 360 -35.72 8.09 1.74
CA ASP A 360 -35.90 8.18 0.30
C ASP A 360 -35.97 9.64 -0.20
N ASP A 361 -36.80 10.47 0.43
CA ASP A 361 -36.92 11.89 0.08
C ASP A 361 -35.61 12.65 0.37
N ALA A 362 -34.92 12.30 1.45
CA ALA A 362 -33.63 12.89 1.80
C ALA A 362 -32.56 12.59 0.73
N LEU A 363 -32.43 11.35 0.28
CA LEU A 363 -31.47 10.97 -0.76
C LEU A 363 -31.80 11.62 -2.11
N LYS A 364 -33.07 11.68 -2.50
CA LYS A 364 -33.52 12.46 -3.67
C LYS A 364 -33.07 13.92 -3.57
N LEU A 365 -33.34 14.56 -2.43
CA LEU A 365 -32.98 15.95 -2.20
C LEU A 365 -31.46 16.16 -2.26
N VAL A 366 -30.68 15.28 -1.62
CA VAL A 366 -29.20 15.34 -1.60
C VAL A 366 -28.61 15.22 -3.00
N ILE A 367 -29.11 14.29 -3.82
CA ILE A 367 -28.63 14.09 -5.19
C ILE A 367 -28.97 15.30 -6.07
N ARG A 368 -30.20 15.83 -5.95
CA ARG A 368 -30.60 17.04 -6.67
C ARG A 368 -29.80 18.25 -6.22
N ARG A 369 -29.58 18.41 -4.91
CA ARG A 369 -28.73 19.46 -4.32
C ARG A 369 -27.30 19.40 -4.84
N GLY A 370 -26.71 18.20 -4.86
CA GLY A 370 -25.39 17.96 -5.44
C GLY A 370 -25.33 18.38 -6.91
N LYS A 371 -26.30 17.98 -7.73
CA LYS A 371 -26.37 18.36 -9.15
C LYS A 371 -26.50 19.86 -9.36
N ILE A 372 -27.35 20.54 -8.59
CA ILE A 372 -27.54 22.01 -8.66
C ILE A 372 -26.23 22.72 -8.31
N LEU A 373 -25.60 22.32 -7.21
CA LEU A 373 -24.33 22.89 -6.76
C LEU A 373 -23.14 22.51 -7.66
N GLY A 374 -23.25 21.45 -8.46
CA GLY A 374 -22.27 21.13 -9.51
C GLY A 374 -22.15 22.23 -10.56
N LEU A 375 -23.22 23.00 -10.82
CA LEU A 375 -23.26 24.06 -11.83
C LEU A 375 -22.44 25.31 -11.46
N ILE A 376 -21.99 25.41 -10.21
CA ILE A 376 -21.12 26.50 -9.74
C ILE A 376 -19.65 26.09 -9.63
N ARG A 377 -19.30 24.86 -10.02
CA ARG A 377 -17.90 24.39 -10.05
C ARG A 377 -17.02 25.31 -10.91
N GLY A 378 -15.86 25.66 -10.38
CA GLY A 378 -14.89 26.55 -11.00
C GLY A 378 -15.26 28.02 -10.97
N LYS A 379 -16.44 28.41 -10.44
CA LYS A 379 -16.90 29.80 -10.45
C LYS A 379 -16.38 30.64 -9.29
N GLY A 380 -15.76 30.03 -8.27
CA GLY A 380 -15.28 30.76 -7.11
C GLY A 380 -14.62 29.89 -6.06
N LYS A 381 -14.42 30.46 -4.86
CA LYS A 381 -13.63 29.85 -3.77
C LYS A 381 -14.25 30.11 -2.41
N MET A 382 -13.85 29.29 -1.44
CA MET A 382 -14.13 29.46 -0.02
C MET A 382 -12.83 29.63 0.78
N ILE A 383 -12.80 30.61 1.67
CA ILE A 383 -11.61 31.01 2.45
C ILE A 383 -11.99 31.14 3.92
N ALA A 384 -11.37 30.33 4.78
CA ALA A 384 -11.43 30.49 6.23
C ALA A 384 -10.53 31.66 6.66
N VAL A 385 -11.09 32.50 7.51
CA VAL A 385 -10.44 33.70 8.07
C VAL A 385 -10.76 33.82 9.56
N LYS A 386 -10.00 34.62 10.29
CA LYS A 386 -10.34 34.95 11.68
C LYS A 386 -11.59 35.84 11.74
N LYS A 387 -12.45 35.64 12.75
CA LYS A 387 -13.70 36.40 12.91
C LYS A 387 -13.47 37.93 12.90
N ASN A 388 -12.42 38.40 13.57
CA ASN A 388 -12.08 39.83 13.66
C ASN A 388 -11.62 40.45 12.33
N ASP A 389 -11.13 39.62 11.39
CA ASP A 389 -10.62 40.07 10.10
C ASP A 389 -11.69 39.93 8.99
N ALA A 390 -12.71 39.10 9.24
CA ALA A 390 -13.73 38.72 8.25
C ALA A 390 -14.50 39.92 7.68
N GLU A 391 -14.91 40.87 8.52
CA GLU A 391 -15.68 42.04 8.08
C GLU A 391 -14.88 42.95 7.16
N LYS A 392 -13.59 43.16 7.48
CA LYS A 392 -12.68 43.97 6.66
C LYS A 392 -12.43 43.28 5.32
N LEU A 393 -12.08 41.99 5.35
CA LEU A 393 -11.83 41.22 4.14
C LEU A 393 -13.07 41.13 3.25
N GLN A 394 -14.25 40.94 3.82
CA GLN A 394 -15.53 41.01 3.10
C GLN A 394 -15.72 42.38 2.43
N ARG A 395 -15.52 43.49 3.16
CA ARG A 395 -15.67 44.84 2.63
C ARG A 395 -14.70 45.14 1.48
N TYR A 396 -13.45 44.69 1.58
CA TYR A 396 -12.44 44.95 0.55
C TYR A 396 -12.56 44.05 -0.68
N SER A 397 -13.06 42.83 -0.50
CA SER A 397 -13.08 41.82 -1.55
C SER A 397 -14.43 41.60 -2.22
N GLY A 398 -15.53 41.96 -1.56
CA GLY A 398 -16.89 41.63 -2.01
C GLY A 398 -17.34 40.21 -1.69
N MET A 399 -16.54 39.39 -1.00
CA MET A 399 -16.93 38.01 -0.63
C MET A 399 -18.08 37.98 0.38
N ASN A 400 -18.96 36.99 0.27
CA ASN A 400 -20.06 36.76 1.21
C ASN A 400 -19.63 35.88 2.39
N ARG A 401 -20.36 35.95 3.51
CA ARG A 401 -20.19 35.00 4.64
C ARG A 401 -20.90 33.70 4.33
N ALA A 402 -20.12 32.65 4.14
CA ALA A 402 -20.65 31.31 3.94
C ALA A 402 -20.92 30.58 5.26
N ALA A 403 -20.05 30.74 6.26
CA ALA A 403 -20.23 30.11 7.56
C ALA A 403 -19.61 30.92 8.71
N GLU A 404 -20.30 30.97 9.84
CA GLU A 404 -19.77 31.42 11.13
C GLU A 404 -19.57 30.20 12.02
N ASN A 405 -18.37 29.62 11.94
CA ASN A 405 -18.06 28.32 12.55
C ASN A 405 -17.78 28.43 14.05
N SER A 406 -17.14 29.51 14.49
CA SER A 406 -16.85 29.77 15.90
C SER A 406 -16.60 31.24 16.16
N ASP A 407 -16.36 31.61 17.42
CA ASP A 407 -15.92 32.96 17.78
C ASP A 407 -14.53 33.33 17.23
N LYS A 408 -13.82 32.35 16.65
CA LYS A 408 -12.49 32.55 16.08
C LYS A 408 -12.48 32.42 14.57
N GLN A 409 -13.39 31.68 13.96
CA GLN A 409 -13.34 31.33 12.52
C GLN A 409 -14.64 31.68 11.78
N VAL A 410 -14.48 32.37 10.66
CA VAL A 410 -15.53 32.64 9.66
C VAL A 410 -15.04 32.14 8.30
N VAL A 411 -15.95 31.66 7.47
CA VAL A 411 -15.66 31.26 6.08
C VAL A 411 -16.30 32.26 5.13
N LEU A 412 -15.47 32.86 4.29
CA LEU A 412 -15.88 33.76 3.21
C LEU A 412 -15.97 32.97 1.90
N SER A 413 -16.94 33.31 1.06
CA SER A 413 -17.20 32.63 -0.23
C SER A 413 -17.61 33.64 -1.30
N GLY A 414 -17.13 33.45 -2.53
CA GLY A 414 -17.41 34.36 -3.65
C GLY A 414 -16.71 33.94 -4.93
N ASP A 415 -16.90 34.71 -6.01
CA ASP A 415 -16.29 34.41 -7.30
C ASP A 415 -14.75 34.46 -7.27
N ASN A 416 -14.15 34.02 -8.38
CA ASN A 416 -12.69 34.01 -8.53
C ASN A 416 -12.05 35.41 -8.42
N HIS A 417 -12.77 36.48 -8.79
CA HIS A 417 -12.25 37.84 -8.71
C HIS A 417 -12.21 38.31 -7.25
N SER A 418 -13.33 38.20 -6.55
CA SER A 418 -13.50 38.49 -5.13
C SER A 418 -12.53 37.67 -4.29
N ALA A 419 -12.37 36.37 -4.59
CA ALA A 419 -11.40 35.52 -3.92
C ALA A 419 -9.96 36.01 -4.12
N ARG A 420 -9.58 36.44 -5.34
CA ARG A 420 -8.23 37.03 -5.59
C ARG A 420 -8.02 38.31 -4.80
N LEU A 421 -9.02 39.19 -4.72
CA LEU A 421 -8.97 40.39 -3.90
C LEU A 421 -8.83 40.05 -2.42
N CYS A 422 -9.60 39.10 -1.91
CA CYS A 422 -9.50 38.64 -0.52
C CYS A 422 -8.11 38.11 -0.18
N LEU A 423 -7.54 37.25 -1.04
CA LEU A 423 -6.16 36.76 -0.89
C LEU A 423 -5.14 37.90 -0.93
N HIS A 424 -5.33 38.89 -1.81
CA HIS A 424 -4.45 40.05 -1.93
C HIS A 424 -4.48 40.92 -0.67
N PHE A 425 -5.66 41.31 -0.19
CA PHE A 425 -5.80 42.12 1.02
C PHE A 425 -5.36 41.37 2.28
N ALA A 426 -5.64 40.07 2.37
CA ALA A 426 -5.12 39.25 3.46
C ALA A 426 -3.59 39.27 3.50
N ARG A 427 -2.91 39.18 2.34
CA ARG A 427 -1.44 39.30 2.27
C ARG A 427 -0.96 40.70 2.62
N LEU A 428 -1.61 41.74 2.10
CA LEU A 428 -1.24 43.14 2.34
C LEU A 428 -1.28 43.49 3.82
N TYR A 429 -2.31 43.02 4.54
CA TYR A 429 -2.52 43.28 5.96
C TYR A 429 -2.05 42.14 6.88
N GLN A 430 -1.37 41.12 6.33
CA GLN A 430 -0.86 39.95 7.05
C GLN A 430 -1.93 39.20 7.87
N TYR A 431 -3.16 39.14 7.36
CA TYR A 431 -4.23 38.36 7.98
C TYR A 431 -4.05 36.87 7.65
N PRO A 432 -4.10 35.98 8.66
CA PRO A 432 -3.98 34.55 8.45
C PRO A 432 -5.26 34.01 7.81
N ILE A 433 -5.10 33.28 6.71
CA ILE A 433 -6.19 32.73 5.93
C ILE A 433 -5.87 31.32 5.45
N THR A 434 -6.92 30.52 5.22
CA THR A 434 -6.82 29.18 4.65
C THR A 434 -7.86 29.03 3.54
N VAL A 435 -7.43 28.64 2.33
CA VAL A 435 -8.38 28.27 1.28
C VAL A 435 -8.96 26.91 1.64
N ILE A 436 -10.28 26.85 1.84
CA ILE A 436 -11.00 25.61 2.17
C ILE A 436 -11.38 24.87 0.89
N ASP A 437 -11.85 25.61 -0.11
CA ASP A 437 -12.26 25.08 -1.40
C ASP A 437 -11.84 26.08 -2.49
N ASP A 438 -11.19 25.60 -3.54
CA ASP A 438 -10.70 26.42 -4.63
C ASP A 438 -11.56 26.35 -5.91
N CYS A 439 -12.62 25.54 -5.88
CA CYS A 439 -13.50 25.25 -7.00
C CYS A 439 -14.95 25.67 -6.75
N TYR A 440 -15.45 25.60 -5.51
CA TYR A 440 -16.86 25.79 -5.20
C TYR A 440 -17.10 26.97 -4.26
N PRO A 441 -17.86 28.00 -4.68
CA PRO A 441 -18.26 29.10 -3.82
C PRO A 441 -19.62 28.84 -3.15
N PHE A 442 -19.73 27.84 -2.27
CA PHE A 442 -20.99 27.54 -1.57
C PHE A 442 -21.44 28.70 -0.66
N HIS A 443 -22.75 28.83 -0.41
CA HIS A 443 -23.34 29.83 0.49
C HIS A 443 -22.94 31.27 0.14
N SER A 444 -22.95 31.58 -1.15
CA SER A 444 -22.60 32.90 -1.69
C SER A 444 -23.61 33.36 -2.73
N SER A 445 -23.50 34.63 -3.10
CA SER A 445 -24.28 35.25 -4.18
C SER A 445 -24.03 34.65 -5.57
N ILE A 446 -23.04 33.76 -5.73
CA ILE A 446 -22.80 33.02 -6.97
C ILE A 446 -23.93 32.02 -7.26
N ILE A 447 -24.66 31.63 -6.22
CA ILE A 447 -25.91 30.90 -6.35
C ILE A 447 -26.99 31.95 -6.59
N ASP A 448 -27.27 32.19 -7.86
CA ASP A 448 -28.29 33.13 -8.32
C ASP A 448 -29.72 32.67 -7.97
N ASP A 449 -30.69 33.57 -8.14
CA ASP A 449 -32.09 33.30 -7.84
C ASP A 449 -32.65 32.12 -8.64
N ALA A 450 -32.16 31.90 -9.87
CA ALA A 450 -32.60 30.79 -10.70
C ALA A 450 -32.16 29.41 -10.15
N LEU A 451 -30.93 29.31 -9.62
CA LEU A 451 -30.45 28.11 -8.95
C LEU A 451 -31.10 27.92 -7.57
N LEU A 452 -31.34 29.02 -6.85
CA LEU A 452 -32.04 29.00 -5.58
C LEU A 452 -33.47 28.49 -5.75
N ASP A 453 -34.21 29.02 -6.72
CA ASP A 453 -35.59 28.61 -7.02
C ASP A 453 -35.67 27.13 -7.41
N LYS A 454 -34.71 26.65 -8.22
CA LYS A 454 -34.60 25.22 -8.54
C LYS A 454 -34.43 24.37 -7.28
N TYR A 455 -33.60 24.81 -6.34
CA TYR A 455 -33.43 24.07 -5.08
C TYR A 455 -34.68 24.13 -4.21
N MET A 456 -35.30 25.30 -4.08
CA MET A 456 -36.54 25.49 -3.32
C MET A 456 -37.68 24.64 -3.87
N MET A 457 -37.77 24.47 -5.20
CA MET A 457 -38.72 23.54 -5.83
C MET A 457 -38.50 22.09 -5.39
N GLU A 458 -37.24 21.65 -5.24
CA GLU A 458 -36.95 20.31 -4.72
C GLU A 458 -37.27 20.19 -3.23
N CYS A 459 -36.97 21.22 -2.42
CA CYS A 459 -37.36 21.23 -1.00
C CYS A 459 -38.88 21.12 -0.80
N ARG A 460 -39.69 21.81 -1.62
CA ARG A 460 -41.17 21.76 -1.56
C ARG A 460 -41.74 20.37 -1.85
N LYS A 461 -41.01 19.51 -2.56
CA LYS A 461 -41.43 18.11 -2.80
C LYS A 461 -41.28 17.23 -1.57
N VAL A 462 -40.43 17.63 -0.62
CA VAL A 462 -40.14 16.87 0.60
C VAL A 462 -41.17 17.22 1.67
N LYS A 463 -41.90 16.22 2.16
CA LYS A 463 -42.88 16.40 3.24
C LYS A 463 -42.20 16.34 4.60
N LEU A 464 -42.11 17.49 5.28
CA LEU A 464 -41.64 17.54 6.66
C LEU A 464 -42.66 16.91 7.61
N GLN A 465 -42.26 15.82 8.26
CA GLN A 465 -43.07 15.14 9.26
C GLN A 465 -43.11 15.94 10.57
N LYS A 466 -44.27 15.95 11.22
CA LYS A 466 -44.42 16.53 12.55
C LYS A 466 -43.82 15.60 13.61
N THR A 467 -42.77 16.03 14.27
CA THR A 467 -42.21 15.36 15.45
C THR A 467 -42.72 16.01 16.73
N LYS A 468 -42.96 15.21 17.78
CA LYS A 468 -43.41 15.73 19.09
C LYS A 468 -42.31 16.53 19.82
N THR A 469 -41.06 16.31 19.47
CA THR A 469 -39.88 16.90 20.11
C THR A 469 -39.10 17.76 19.12
N LYS A 470 -38.72 18.98 19.55
CA LYS A 470 -37.78 19.83 18.83
C LYS A 470 -36.37 19.32 19.09
N ASN A 471 -35.79 18.62 18.12
CA ASN A 471 -34.50 17.96 18.27
C ASN A 471 -33.49 18.26 17.15
N VAL A 472 -33.86 19.06 16.14
CA VAL A 472 -32.97 19.47 15.04
C VAL A 472 -32.75 20.97 15.10
N ILE A 473 -31.49 21.40 14.97
CA ILE A 473 -31.13 22.82 14.89
C ILE A 473 -31.00 23.24 13.43
N ASN A 474 -31.60 24.39 13.08
CA ASN A 474 -31.49 24.98 11.76
C ASN A 474 -30.20 25.82 11.65
N ASN A 475 -29.42 25.59 10.61
CA ASN A 475 -28.13 26.28 10.40
C ASN A 475 -28.26 27.79 10.15
N CYS A 476 -29.35 28.23 9.51
CA CYS A 476 -29.53 29.63 9.10
C CYS A 476 -29.99 30.50 10.27
N THR A 477 -30.72 29.94 11.23
CA THR A 477 -31.23 30.68 12.40
C THR A 477 -30.43 30.40 13.67
N GLY A 478 -29.77 29.24 13.76
CA GLY A 478 -29.15 28.74 14.98
C GLY A 478 -30.16 28.25 16.02
N GLN A 479 -31.45 28.19 15.68
CA GLN A 479 -32.55 27.82 16.56
C GLN A 479 -33.12 26.44 16.19
N PHE A 480 -33.95 25.87 17.05
CA PHE A 480 -34.67 24.64 16.70
C PHE A 480 -35.52 24.83 15.45
N MET A 481 -35.46 23.85 14.55
CA MET A 481 -36.20 23.87 13.29
C MET A 481 -37.72 23.75 13.57
N ASP A 482 -38.52 24.63 12.99
CA ASP A 482 -39.97 24.64 13.15
C ASP A 482 -40.68 23.82 12.05
N PHE A 483 -41.98 23.54 12.23
CA PHE A 483 -42.77 22.77 11.25
C PHE A 483 -42.93 23.48 9.91
N GLY A 484 -42.94 24.82 9.90
CA GLY A 484 -43.06 25.64 8.68
C GLY A 484 -41.73 25.90 7.96
N THR A 485 -40.67 25.14 8.26
CA THR A 485 -39.37 25.33 7.60
C THR A 485 -39.49 24.92 6.14
N GLU A 486 -39.42 25.88 5.21
CA GLU A 486 -39.58 25.60 3.77
C GLU A 486 -38.28 25.15 3.07
N SER A 487 -37.12 25.52 3.62
CA SER A 487 -35.80 25.17 3.08
C SER A 487 -34.98 24.40 4.11
N ILE A 488 -34.58 23.19 3.77
CA ILE A 488 -33.63 22.38 4.55
C ILE A 488 -32.25 22.57 3.93
N ALA A 489 -31.20 22.76 4.73
CA ALA A 489 -29.82 22.85 4.21
C ALA A 489 -29.67 23.91 3.10
N SER A 490 -30.09 25.14 3.41
CA SER A 490 -30.03 26.28 2.48
C SER A 490 -28.69 26.34 1.75
N ILE A 491 -28.73 26.69 0.47
CA ILE A 491 -27.56 26.69 -0.40
C ILE A 491 -26.90 28.06 -0.53
N ASN A 492 -27.62 29.15 -0.27
CA ASN A 492 -27.14 30.53 -0.43
C ASN A 492 -27.04 31.31 0.89
N SER A 493 -27.52 30.74 2.01
CA SER A 493 -27.55 31.40 3.32
C SER A 493 -26.33 31.05 4.16
N THR A 494 -25.92 31.96 5.03
CA THR A 494 -24.82 31.72 5.97
C THR A 494 -25.16 30.60 6.96
N VAL A 495 -24.22 29.69 7.18
CA VAL A 495 -24.29 28.65 8.23
C VAL A 495 -23.80 29.20 9.57
N PHE A 496 -24.69 29.47 10.52
CA PHE A 496 -24.37 29.98 11.85
C PHE A 496 -24.12 28.86 12.87
N PHE A 497 -23.09 28.05 12.62
CA PHE A 497 -22.79 26.88 13.46
C PHE A 497 -22.46 27.26 14.92
N ASN A 498 -21.83 28.41 15.15
CA ASN A 498 -21.61 28.95 16.49
C ASN A 498 -22.92 29.13 17.29
N ARG A 499 -23.96 29.69 16.66
CA ARG A 499 -25.28 29.86 17.27
C ARG A 499 -25.95 28.52 17.53
N CYS A 500 -25.78 27.55 16.64
CA CYS A 500 -26.29 26.20 16.86
C CYS A 500 -25.70 25.58 18.14
N VAL A 501 -24.38 25.72 18.33
CA VAL A 501 -23.69 25.22 19.52
C VAL A 501 -24.13 25.95 20.78
N GLU A 502 -24.36 27.26 20.72
CA GLU A 502 -24.90 28.04 21.83
C GLU A 502 -26.30 27.58 22.24
N THR A 503 -27.21 27.41 21.27
CA THR A 503 -28.55 26.87 21.53
C THR A 503 -28.50 25.50 22.18
N LEU A 504 -27.65 24.59 21.68
CA LEU A 504 -27.50 23.24 22.25
C LEU A 504 -26.88 23.25 23.65
N ARG A 505 -25.92 24.14 23.91
CA ARG A 505 -25.35 24.37 25.24
C ARG A 505 -26.42 24.83 26.23
N ASN A 506 -27.25 25.80 25.82
CA ASN A 506 -28.36 26.31 26.64
C ASN A 506 -29.43 25.24 26.92
N ASN A 507 -29.48 24.19 26.11
CA ASN A 507 -30.33 23.01 26.31
C ASN A 507 -29.59 21.85 27.02
N ASN A 508 -28.55 22.16 27.79
CA ASN A 508 -27.80 21.23 28.65
C ASN A 508 -27.10 20.08 27.90
N THR A 509 -26.77 20.27 26.62
CA THR A 509 -25.97 19.28 25.87
C THR A 509 -24.60 19.11 26.51
N ASN A 510 -24.28 17.88 26.92
CA ASN A 510 -23.02 17.56 27.58
C ASN A 510 -22.20 16.48 26.84
N ILE A 511 -22.75 15.85 25.81
CA ILE A 511 -22.03 14.91 24.96
C ILE A 511 -22.19 15.34 23.51
N TRP A 512 -21.08 15.59 22.84
CA TRP A 512 -21.00 16.05 21.46
C TRP A 512 -20.25 14.99 20.66
N LEU A 513 -20.97 14.26 19.81
CA LEU A 513 -20.40 13.22 18.97
C LEU A 513 -20.45 13.66 17.50
N GLU A 514 -19.27 13.88 16.91
CA GLU A 514 -19.17 14.13 15.47
C GLU A 514 -19.37 12.84 14.67
N ILE A 515 -20.38 12.83 13.81
CA ILE A 515 -20.71 11.76 12.88
C ILE A 515 -20.26 12.17 11.48
N GLY A 516 -19.18 11.54 11.02
CA GLY A 516 -18.55 11.80 9.73
C GLY A 516 -17.11 11.29 9.76
N SER A 517 -16.41 11.46 8.66
CA SER A 517 -14.97 11.22 8.57
C SER A 517 -14.21 12.45 9.04
N GLY A 518 -13.61 12.35 10.23
CA GLY A 518 -12.66 13.32 10.76
C GLY A 518 -13.15 14.10 11.98
N GLU A 519 -12.42 15.17 12.29
CA GLU A 519 -12.52 15.89 13.57
C GLU A 519 -12.74 17.41 13.45
N ILE A 520 -13.40 17.84 12.36
CA ILE A 520 -13.58 19.27 12.06
C ILE A 520 -14.57 19.90 13.06
N LEU A 521 -15.79 19.35 13.18
CA LEU A 521 -16.82 19.94 14.03
C LEU A 521 -16.48 19.80 15.52
N SER A 522 -15.92 18.67 15.93
CA SER A 522 -15.46 18.47 17.31
C SER A 522 -14.35 19.44 17.69
N THR A 523 -13.45 19.79 16.77
CA THR A 523 -12.42 20.82 16.98
C THR A 523 -13.04 22.20 17.13
N LEU A 524 -14.03 22.55 16.30
CA LEU A 524 -14.77 23.80 16.42
C LEU A 524 -15.49 23.91 17.76
N VAL A 525 -16.24 22.88 18.16
CA VAL A 525 -16.95 22.85 19.44
C VAL A 525 -15.99 22.93 20.63
N ARG A 526 -14.88 22.19 20.59
CA ARG A 526 -13.84 22.25 21.63
C ARG A 526 -13.24 23.65 21.76
N SER A 527 -13.10 24.37 20.64
CA SER A 527 -12.59 25.73 20.64
C SER A 527 -13.56 26.76 21.26
N MET A 528 -14.86 26.50 21.21
CA MET A 528 -15.93 27.36 21.75
C MET A 528 -16.24 27.07 23.22
N LEU A 529 -16.33 25.79 23.58
CA LEU A 529 -16.80 25.37 24.91
C LEU A 529 -15.67 25.04 25.88
N GLY A 530 -14.43 24.86 25.39
CA GLY A 530 -13.31 24.39 26.19
C GLY A 530 -13.43 22.91 26.56
N SER A 531 -12.63 22.47 27.54
CA SER A 531 -12.71 21.12 28.10
C SER A 531 -13.11 21.20 29.57
N THR A 532 -14.23 20.56 29.93
CA THR A 532 -14.70 20.47 31.32
C THR A 532 -14.94 19.00 31.68
N PRO A 533 -14.81 18.61 32.97
CA PRO A 533 -15.03 17.21 33.38
C PRO A 533 -16.45 16.68 33.10
N ASN A 534 -17.42 17.60 33.02
CA ASN A 534 -18.84 17.29 32.81
C ASN A 534 -19.27 17.37 31.35
N MET A 535 -18.32 17.40 30.40
CA MET A 535 -18.62 17.45 28.98
C MET A 535 -17.69 16.54 28.18
N LEU A 536 -18.26 15.75 27.27
CA LEU A 536 -17.52 14.91 26.33
C LEU A 536 -17.66 15.48 24.92
N ILE A 537 -16.53 15.70 24.25
CA ILE A 537 -16.48 16.08 22.83
C ILE A 537 -15.59 15.07 22.10
N CYS A 538 -16.18 14.21 21.28
CA CYS A 538 -15.48 13.16 20.54
C CYS A 538 -15.94 13.07 19.08
N SER A 539 -15.12 12.45 18.25
CA SER A 539 -15.43 12.14 16.86
C SER A 539 -15.55 10.65 16.67
N ALA A 540 -16.52 10.24 15.83
CA ALA A 540 -16.72 8.84 15.50
C ALA A 540 -15.52 8.25 14.77
N ILE A 541 -14.98 8.99 13.80
CA ILE A 541 -13.79 8.67 13.04
C ILE A 541 -12.80 9.79 13.23
N ARG A 542 -11.56 9.48 13.61
CA ARG A 542 -10.50 10.47 13.80
C ARG A 542 -9.55 10.46 12.61
N ASN A 543 -8.94 11.60 12.32
CA ASN A 543 -7.90 11.64 11.31
C ASN A 543 -6.76 10.70 11.74
N ASN A 544 -6.05 10.10 10.77
CA ASN A 544 -4.85 9.30 11.02
C ASN A 544 -5.04 8.04 11.87
N THR A 545 -6.26 7.53 11.97
CA THR A 545 -6.54 6.26 12.64
C THR A 545 -7.40 5.38 11.74
N GLN A 546 -7.32 4.06 11.94
CA GLN A 546 -8.20 3.13 11.23
C GLN A 546 -9.65 3.34 11.68
N GLU A 547 -10.62 3.27 10.75
CA GLU A 547 -12.03 3.57 11.05
C GLU A 547 -12.57 2.75 12.23
N VAL A 548 -12.22 1.46 12.28
CA VAL A 548 -12.68 0.54 13.33
C VAL A 548 -12.05 0.86 14.67
N ASP A 549 -10.77 1.23 14.68
CA ASP A 549 -10.09 1.64 15.91
C ASP A 549 -10.69 2.94 16.45
N ALA A 550 -10.90 3.94 15.58
CA ALA A 550 -11.53 5.21 15.94
C ALA A 550 -12.95 5.01 16.50
N PHE A 551 -13.75 4.19 15.81
CA PHE A 551 -15.11 3.86 16.21
C PHE A 551 -15.14 3.20 17.59
N LEU A 552 -14.35 2.13 17.81
CA LEU A 552 -14.31 1.43 19.09
C LEU A 552 -13.77 2.31 20.22
N HIS A 553 -12.77 3.16 19.95
CA HIS A 553 -12.28 4.14 20.91
C HIS A 553 -13.36 5.13 21.32
N SER A 554 -14.14 5.68 20.37
CA SER A 554 -15.22 6.62 20.68
C SER A 554 -16.31 5.98 21.56
N LEU A 555 -16.66 4.71 21.32
CA LEU A 555 -17.59 3.96 22.17
C LEU A 555 -17.04 3.76 23.59
N CYS A 556 -15.73 3.50 23.72
CA CYS A 556 -15.07 3.43 25.01
C CYS A 556 -15.12 4.78 25.75
N GLN A 557 -14.94 5.90 25.06
CA GLN A 557 -15.07 7.25 25.64
C GLN A 557 -16.50 7.53 26.11
N LEU A 558 -17.51 7.20 25.30
CA LEU A 558 -18.93 7.33 25.65
C LEU A 558 -19.27 6.47 26.87
N GLN A 559 -18.78 5.22 26.91
CA GLN A 559 -18.94 4.32 28.04
C GLN A 559 -18.30 4.87 29.32
N ASN A 560 -17.09 5.42 29.24
CA ASN A 560 -16.41 6.04 30.37
C ASN A 560 -17.15 7.27 30.90
N PHE A 561 -17.89 7.96 30.03
CA PHE A 561 -18.72 9.11 30.40
C PHE A 561 -20.12 8.72 30.92
N GLY A 562 -20.44 7.41 30.95
CA GLY A 562 -21.66 6.88 31.54
C GLY A 562 -22.74 6.46 30.52
N ILE A 563 -22.44 6.42 29.22
CA ILE A 563 -23.36 5.88 28.22
C ILE A 563 -23.29 4.35 28.22
N LYS A 564 -24.45 3.68 28.33
CA LYS A 564 -24.50 2.22 28.34
C LYS A 564 -24.38 1.66 26.92
N ILE A 565 -23.18 1.20 26.55
CA ILE A 565 -22.93 0.59 25.25
C ILE A 565 -23.41 -0.88 25.23
N LYS A 566 -24.13 -1.25 24.17
CA LYS A 566 -24.64 -2.60 23.91
C LYS A 566 -23.56 -3.47 23.26
N TRP A 567 -22.46 -3.70 23.97
CA TRP A 567 -21.30 -4.48 23.48
C TRP A 567 -21.67 -5.87 22.95
N ASN A 568 -22.73 -6.49 23.46
CA ASN A 568 -23.25 -7.77 22.98
C ASN A 568 -23.73 -7.75 21.52
N ARG A 569 -24.07 -6.57 20.98
CA ARG A 569 -24.45 -6.38 19.57
C ARG A 569 -23.24 -6.18 18.66
N ILE A 570 -22.08 -5.85 19.23
CA ILE A 570 -20.83 -5.51 18.53
C ILE A 570 -19.86 -6.71 18.55
N CYS A 571 -19.77 -7.39 19.70
CA CYS A 571 -18.94 -8.56 19.89
C CYS A 571 -19.48 -9.75 19.08
N ASN A 572 -18.58 -10.44 18.40
CA ASN A 572 -18.91 -11.45 17.41
C ASN A 572 -19.41 -12.75 18.08
N ARG A 573 -20.71 -12.85 18.40
CA ARG A 573 -21.33 -14.12 18.85
C ARG A 573 -21.35 -15.19 17.74
N ALA A 574 -21.24 -14.78 16.48
CA ALA A 574 -21.45 -15.63 15.31
C ALA A 574 -20.34 -16.67 15.05
N ASN A 575 -19.16 -16.56 15.69
CA ASN A 575 -18.11 -17.58 15.57
C ASN A 575 -18.11 -18.63 16.70
N ILE A 576 -19.01 -18.52 17.69
CA ILE A 576 -19.13 -19.51 18.79
C ILE A 576 -20.32 -20.46 18.56
N ALA A 577 -21.37 -20.04 17.87
CA ALA A 577 -22.50 -20.91 17.52
C ALA A 577 -22.12 -22.05 16.55
N ASN A 578 -21.10 -21.85 15.71
CA ASN A 578 -20.53 -22.90 14.85
C ASN A 578 -19.76 -23.99 15.61
N ALA A 579 -19.63 -23.91 16.94
CA ALA A 579 -19.11 -25.00 17.77
C ALA A 579 -20.22 -25.93 18.31
N GLN A 580 -21.49 -25.58 18.18
CA GLN A 580 -22.62 -26.41 18.62
C GLN A 580 -23.49 -26.93 17.45
N GLU A 581 -23.46 -26.28 16.28
CA GLU A 581 -24.12 -26.78 15.05
C GLU A 581 -23.23 -27.68 14.16
N THR A 582 -22.04 -28.08 14.63
CA THR A 582 -21.20 -29.10 13.97
C THR A 582 -21.71 -30.54 14.11
N THR A 583 -23.01 -30.75 14.34
CA THR A 583 -23.60 -32.10 14.31
C THR A 583 -24.47 -32.40 13.10
N LYS A 584 -24.89 -31.44 12.27
CA LYS A 584 -25.61 -31.79 11.03
C LYS A 584 -25.32 -30.82 9.89
N ILE A 585 -25.07 -31.41 8.72
CA ILE A 585 -24.93 -30.83 7.37
C ILE A 585 -23.47 -30.56 6.97
N GLY A 586 -22.92 -31.55 6.26
CA GLY A 586 -21.54 -31.59 5.81
C GLY A 586 -21.26 -30.84 4.52
N ARG A 587 -20.02 -30.31 4.46
CA ARG A 587 -19.05 -30.51 3.38
C ARG A 587 -17.68 -30.13 3.95
N GLU A 588 -16.88 -31.16 4.24
CA GLU A 588 -15.57 -31.09 4.90
C GLU A 588 -14.58 -30.23 4.09
N LYS A 589 -14.10 -29.11 4.66
CA LYS A 589 -12.76 -28.58 4.35
C LYS A 589 -11.77 -29.37 5.20
N ILE A 590 -11.00 -30.26 4.56
CA ILE A 590 -9.99 -31.07 5.23
C ILE A 590 -8.80 -30.17 5.59
N GLU A 591 -8.82 -29.55 6.78
CA GLU A 591 -7.60 -29.00 7.40
C GLU A 591 -6.90 -30.14 8.16
N GLN A 592 -5.85 -30.72 7.58
CA GLN A 592 -4.97 -31.64 8.31
C GLN A 592 -3.83 -30.86 8.93
N LYS A 593 -3.77 -30.86 10.26
CA LYS A 593 -2.59 -30.42 11.01
C LYS A 593 -1.52 -31.49 10.82
N LEU A 594 -0.45 -31.17 10.07
CA LEU A 594 0.74 -32.03 10.05
C LEU A 594 1.31 -32.04 11.48
N VAL A 595 1.29 -33.20 12.12
CA VAL A 595 2.13 -33.46 13.29
C VAL A 595 3.50 -33.76 12.70
N ILE A 596 4.30 -32.71 12.52
CA ILE A 596 5.70 -32.88 12.14
C ILE A 596 6.38 -33.58 13.33
N GLU A 597 6.95 -34.76 13.13
CA GLU A 597 7.85 -35.40 14.10
C GLU A 597 9.07 -34.49 14.26
N THR A 598 8.98 -33.54 15.21
CA THR A 598 9.79 -32.32 15.23
C THR A 598 11.29 -32.57 15.34
N GLU A 599 11.74 -33.67 15.93
CA GLU A 599 13.17 -33.87 16.19
C GLU A 599 13.97 -34.28 14.95
N LYS A 600 13.47 -35.21 14.13
CA LYS A 600 14.22 -35.74 12.97
C LYS A 600 14.29 -34.74 11.80
N PHE A 601 13.29 -33.87 11.66
CA PHE A 601 13.23 -32.88 10.60
C PHE A 601 14.02 -31.61 10.91
N MET A 602 14.08 -31.19 12.18
CA MET A 602 14.88 -30.02 12.59
C MET A 602 16.37 -30.26 12.33
N GLU A 603 16.87 -31.45 12.66
CA GLU A 603 18.27 -31.83 12.38
C GLU A 603 18.62 -31.79 10.88
N LEU A 604 17.63 -32.01 10.01
CA LEU A 604 17.80 -31.86 8.57
C LEU A 604 17.80 -30.38 8.18
N ILE A 605 16.81 -29.60 8.62
CA ILE A 605 16.63 -28.19 8.23
C ILE A 605 17.80 -27.31 8.69
N GLU A 606 18.36 -27.56 9.88
CA GLU A 606 19.54 -26.87 10.42
C GLU A 606 20.77 -26.98 9.51
N GLN A 607 20.83 -27.99 8.64
CA GLN A 607 21.92 -28.21 7.70
C GLN A 607 21.73 -27.53 6.34
N HIS A 608 20.66 -26.74 6.16
CA HIS A 608 20.43 -25.97 4.94
C HIS A 608 20.51 -24.46 5.24
N LEU A 609 21.72 -23.93 5.15
CA LEU A 609 22.03 -22.55 5.53
C LEU A 609 22.27 -21.68 4.31
N ILE A 610 21.73 -20.46 4.34
CA ILE A 610 22.00 -19.43 3.36
C ILE A 610 22.59 -18.23 4.09
N HIS A 611 23.84 -17.87 3.77
CA HIS A 611 24.59 -16.84 4.48
C HIS A 611 24.66 -17.05 6.00
N GLY A 612 24.67 -18.33 6.44
CA GLY A 612 24.70 -18.69 7.85
C GLY A 612 23.34 -18.74 8.55
N GLU A 613 22.24 -18.45 7.84
CA GLU A 613 20.88 -18.50 8.38
C GLU A 613 20.15 -19.77 7.94
N ILE A 614 19.48 -20.44 8.88
CA ILE A 614 18.68 -21.63 8.59
C ILE A 614 17.49 -21.23 7.71
N THR A 615 17.43 -21.80 6.51
CA THR A 615 16.35 -21.53 5.55
C THR A 615 15.70 -22.83 5.11
N LEU A 616 14.37 -22.88 5.16
CA LEU A 616 13.62 -24.05 4.69
C LEU A 616 13.87 -24.31 3.19
N PRO A 617 14.39 -25.49 2.79
CA PRO A 617 14.65 -25.79 1.39
C PRO A 617 13.35 -25.85 0.57
N ALA A 618 13.40 -25.43 -0.69
CA ALA A 618 12.31 -25.61 -1.65
C ALA A 618 11.91 -27.10 -1.77
N ALA A 619 12.90 -27.99 -1.73
CA ALA A 619 12.75 -29.43 -1.74
C ALA A 619 11.90 -29.95 -0.57
N PHE A 620 12.04 -29.34 0.63
CA PHE A 620 11.28 -29.73 1.80
C PHE A 620 9.79 -29.41 1.64
N ILE A 621 9.48 -28.25 1.06
CA ILE A 621 8.11 -27.83 0.77
C ILE A 621 7.45 -28.80 -0.23
N ILE A 622 8.20 -29.20 -1.27
CA ILE A 622 7.73 -30.19 -2.25
C ILE A 622 7.50 -31.55 -1.57
N SER A 623 8.40 -31.99 -0.69
CA SER A 623 8.23 -33.24 0.06
C SER A 623 6.98 -33.21 0.94
N MET A 624 6.75 -32.10 1.66
CA MET A 624 5.55 -31.90 2.46
C MET A 624 4.25 -31.96 1.63
N PHE A 625 4.21 -31.29 0.47
CA PHE A 625 3.06 -31.38 -0.43
C PHE A 625 2.87 -32.79 -0.99
N THR A 626 3.97 -33.52 -1.25
CA THR A 626 3.95 -34.91 -1.72
C THR A 626 3.33 -35.82 -0.67
N GLU A 627 3.81 -35.75 0.58
CA GLU A 627 3.26 -36.54 1.69
C GLU A 627 1.78 -36.22 1.94
N PHE A 628 1.41 -34.95 1.89
CA PHE A 628 0.01 -34.54 2.01
C PHE A 628 -0.86 -35.12 0.90
N ALA A 629 -0.39 -35.11 -0.36
CA ALA A 629 -1.09 -35.69 -1.49
C ALA A 629 -1.29 -37.20 -1.35
N VAL A 630 -0.24 -37.94 -0.96
CA VAL A 630 -0.29 -39.40 -0.72
C VAL A 630 -1.28 -39.76 0.40
N ASN A 631 -1.19 -39.05 1.53
CA ASN A 631 -2.06 -39.30 2.68
C ASN A 631 -3.53 -38.96 2.40
N SER A 632 -3.77 -38.00 1.51
CA SER A 632 -5.12 -37.63 1.07
C SER A 632 -5.73 -38.67 0.13
N SER A 633 -4.95 -39.31 -0.73
CA SER A 633 -5.43 -40.40 -1.61
C SER A 633 -5.75 -41.70 -0.87
N ALA A 634 -5.04 -42.02 0.23
CA ALA A 634 -5.25 -43.24 1.01
C ALA A 634 -6.58 -43.27 1.80
N LYS A 635 -7.22 -42.12 2.08
CA LYS A 635 -8.47 -42.03 2.85
C LYS A 635 -9.75 -42.23 2.03
N TYR A 636 -9.70 -42.09 0.70
CA TYR A 636 -10.89 -42.18 -0.15
C TYR A 636 -11.33 -43.62 -0.43
N THR A 637 -10.46 -44.59 -0.20
CA THR A 637 -10.67 -45.98 -0.60
C THR A 637 -11.13 -46.88 0.54
N SER A 638 -10.99 -46.43 1.78
CA SER A 638 -11.49 -47.11 2.98
C SER A 638 -13.01 -46.90 3.20
N LYS A 639 -13.66 -45.96 2.50
CA LYS A 639 -15.11 -45.73 2.59
C LYS A 639 -15.95 -46.47 1.53
N SER A 640 -15.37 -47.02 0.46
CA SER A 640 -16.13 -47.64 -0.64
C SER A 640 -16.23 -49.17 -0.61
N LYS A 641 -15.58 -49.86 0.34
CA LYS A 641 -15.67 -51.34 0.48
C LYS A 641 -16.49 -51.84 1.67
N MET A 642 -17.20 -50.97 2.40
CA MET A 642 -18.00 -51.38 3.57
C MET A 642 -19.51 -51.29 3.31
N LYS A 643 -19.98 -51.93 2.24
CA LYS A 643 -21.39 -52.29 2.02
C LYS A 643 -21.48 -53.51 1.10
N ARG A 644 -21.15 -54.69 1.62
CA ARG A 644 -21.85 -55.95 1.33
C ARG A 644 -21.31 -57.10 2.17
N ASN A 645 -22.26 -57.87 2.69
CA ASN A 645 -22.19 -59.19 3.30
C ASN A 645 -21.92 -59.33 4.80
N THR A 646 -23.04 -59.65 5.46
CA THR A 646 -23.24 -60.31 6.75
C THR A 646 -22.58 -61.69 6.86
N ARG A 647 -22.16 -62.01 8.09
CA ARG A 647 -21.97 -63.35 8.72
C ARG A 647 -20.90 -64.29 8.12
N LYS A 648 -19.75 -64.38 8.79
CA LYS A 648 -19.24 -65.58 9.49
C LYS A 648 -17.86 -65.31 10.10
N GLU A 649 -17.59 -65.98 11.21
CA GLU A 649 -16.37 -65.94 12.02
C GLU A 649 -15.10 -66.38 11.29
N SER A 650 -13.97 -66.02 11.93
CA SER A 650 -12.71 -66.77 12.06
C SER A 650 -11.52 -66.44 11.13
N LEU A 651 -10.38 -66.22 11.81
CA LEU A 651 -9.00 -66.54 11.45
C LEU A 651 -8.61 -66.60 9.96
N TYR A 652 -7.83 -65.61 9.49
CA TYR A 652 -6.47 -65.74 8.92
C TYR A 652 -6.08 -64.52 8.05
N LYS A 653 -4.81 -64.12 8.21
CA LYS A 653 -3.89 -63.50 7.22
C LYS A 653 -4.15 -62.08 6.68
N ARG A 654 -3.15 -61.24 6.97
CA ARG A 654 -2.49 -60.26 6.09
C ARG A 654 -2.96 -60.32 4.63
N GLU A 655 -3.59 -59.24 4.16
CA GLU A 655 -3.39 -58.76 2.80
C GLU A 655 -3.50 -57.24 2.75
N LYS A 656 -2.35 -56.64 2.46
CA LYS A 656 -2.09 -55.21 2.35
C LYS A 656 -2.65 -54.78 0.99
N SER A 657 -3.90 -54.30 0.96
CA SER A 657 -4.44 -53.69 -0.27
C SER A 657 -3.90 -52.26 -0.42
N SER A 658 -2.71 -52.17 -1.01
CA SER A 658 -2.10 -50.95 -1.54
C SER A 658 -2.97 -50.40 -2.65
N ILE A 659 -3.39 -49.14 -2.52
CA ILE A 659 -3.89 -48.37 -3.66
C ILE A 659 -2.77 -47.43 -4.03
N GLU A 660 -2.16 -47.79 -5.17
CA GLU A 660 -0.92 -47.25 -5.71
C GLU A 660 -1.16 -45.84 -6.26
N CYS A 661 -0.63 -44.84 -5.56
CA CYS A 661 -0.44 -43.52 -6.15
C CYS A 661 0.95 -43.52 -6.78
N GLU A 662 1.10 -44.18 -7.94
CA GLU A 662 2.42 -44.40 -8.55
C GLU A 662 3.13 -43.08 -8.88
N THR A 663 2.39 -42.06 -9.36
CA THR A 663 2.96 -40.79 -9.83
C THR A 663 2.16 -39.58 -9.35
N ILE A 664 2.86 -38.60 -8.76
CA ILE A 664 2.33 -37.31 -8.31
C ILE A 664 2.87 -36.21 -9.21
N ILE A 665 1.97 -35.35 -9.69
CA ILE A 665 2.31 -34.23 -10.56
C ILE A 665 1.85 -32.92 -9.91
N PHE A 666 2.80 -32.03 -9.72
CA PHE A 666 2.57 -30.67 -9.28
C PHE A 666 2.80 -29.68 -10.42
N GLU A 667 1.88 -28.74 -10.56
CA GLU A 667 1.93 -27.64 -11.51
C GLU A 667 2.10 -26.31 -10.75
N ALA A 668 2.89 -25.40 -11.32
CA ALA A 668 3.06 -24.02 -10.88
C ALA A 668 3.42 -23.85 -9.39
N LEU A 669 4.46 -24.56 -8.91
CA LEU A 669 5.03 -24.26 -7.61
C LEU A 669 5.61 -22.83 -7.62
N ARG A 670 5.18 -22.03 -6.65
CA ARG A 670 5.69 -20.66 -6.40
C ARG A 670 6.10 -20.53 -4.94
N LEU A 671 7.36 -20.14 -4.73
CA LEU A 671 7.92 -19.83 -3.42
C LEU A 671 7.78 -18.33 -3.20
N GLU A 672 6.72 -17.94 -2.51
CA GLU A 672 6.32 -16.54 -2.32
C GLU A 672 7.15 -15.86 -1.24
N ARG A 673 7.59 -16.62 -0.24
CA ARG A 673 8.38 -16.11 0.88
C ARG A 673 9.33 -17.16 1.43
N ARG A 674 10.54 -16.75 1.84
CA ARG A 674 11.45 -17.62 2.59
C ARG A 674 10.87 -17.91 3.97
N VAL A 675 11.05 -19.14 4.43
CA VAL A 675 10.70 -19.58 5.78
C VAL A 675 11.99 -19.64 6.58
N ASN A 676 12.03 -18.94 7.71
CA ASN A 676 13.14 -19.00 8.66
C ASN A 676 12.78 -19.93 9.83
N GLU A 677 13.77 -20.30 10.65
CA GLU A 677 13.63 -21.26 11.76
C GLU A 677 12.44 -20.97 12.70
N ILE A 678 12.19 -19.69 12.97
CA ILE A 678 11.13 -19.20 13.88
C ILE A 678 9.71 -19.58 13.39
N ASP A 679 9.55 -19.82 12.09
CA ASP A 679 8.25 -20.07 11.45
C ASP A 679 7.90 -21.57 11.37
N LEU A 680 8.88 -22.46 11.52
CA LEU A 680 8.76 -23.91 11.27
C LEU A 680 7.66 -24.58 12.11
N SER A 681 7.57 -24.22 13.40
CA SER A 681 6.57 -24.78 14.33
C SER A 681 5.12 -24.36 14.04
N LYS A 682 4.91 -23.37 13.18
CA LYS A 682 3.60 -22.77 12.88
C LYS A 682 3.11 -23.09 11.46
N LEU A 683 3.93 -23.74 10.65
CA LEU A 683 3.62 -24.11 9.27
C LEU A 683 2.46 -25.11 9.20
N ARG A 684 1.57 -24.89 8.22
CA ARG A 684 0.44 -25.76 7.89
C ARG A 684 0.27 -25.83 6.39
N ILE A 685 -0.19 -26.99 5.92
CA ILE A 685 -0.61 -27.16 4.54
C ILE A 685 -2.13 -26.99 4.48
N LYS A 686 -2.60 -26.01 3.71
CA LYS A 686 -4.03 -25.80 3.45
C LYS A 686 -4.37 -26.22 2.03
N LYS A 687 -5.46 -26.95 1.88
CA LYS A 687 -6.06 -27.28 0.58
C LYS A 687 -7.28 -26.38 0.36
N PHE A 688 -7.30 -25.60 -0.71
CA PHE A 688 -8.35 -24.61 -0.96
C PHE A 688 -9.48 -25.14 -1.85
N ASN A 689 -9.16 -26.04 -2.78
CA ASN A 689 -10.10 -26.78 -3.64
C ASN A 689 -9.53 -28.18 -3.97
N SER A 690 -10.09 -28.94 -4.93
CA SER A 690 -9.61 -30.30 -5.23
C SER A 690 -8.13 -30.36 -5.69
N SER A 691 -7.55 -29.26 -6.17
CA SER A 691 -6.23 -29.20 -6.81
C SER A 691 -5.22 -28.23 -6.19
N GLU A 692 -5.57 -27.22 -5.39
CA GLU A 692 -4.59 -26.22 -4.90
C GLU A 692 -4.16 -26.44 -3.44
N LEU A 693 -2.83 -26.41 -3.23
CA LEU A 693 -2.14 -26.53 -1.96
C LEU A 693 -1.37 -25.26 -1.61
N PHE A 694 -1.40 -24.90 -0.33
CA PHE A 694 -0.69 -23.76 0.21
C PHE A 694 0.10 -24.15 1.44
N LEU A 695 1.37 -23.75 1.50
CA LEU A 695 2.14 -23.74 2.73
C LEU A 695 1.97 -22.36 3.37
N THR A 696 1.31 -22.31 4.52
CA THR A 696 1.02 -21.06 5.22
C THR A 696 1.32 -21.21 6.70
N ASP A 697 1.54 -20.10 7.38
CA ASP A 697 1.22 -20.02 8.82
C ASP A 697 -0.14 -19.29 8.99
N ASN A 698 -0.43 -18.77 10.18
CA ASN A 698 -1.66 -18.02 10.45
C ASN A 698 -1.70 -16.61 9.80
N ILE A 699 -0.59 -16.12 9.25
CA ILE A 699 -0.35 -14.72 8.85
C ILE A 699 0.14 -14.60 7.40
N SER A 700 0.97 -15.55 6.95
CA SER A 700 1.74 -15.49 5.71
C SER A 700 1.53 -16.76 4.89
N LYS A 701 1.44 -16.56 3.58
CA LYS A 701 1.57 -17.62 2.59
C LYS A 701 3.04 -17.71 2.16
N TYR A 702 3.64 -18.88 2.32
CA TYR A 702 5.06 -19.12 2.01
C TYR A 702 5.23 -19.77 0.65
N SER A 703 4.32 -20.67 0.28
CA SER A 703 4.34 -21.34 -1.02
C SER A 703 2.92 -21.68 -1.49
N SER A 704 2.72 -21.68 -2.80
CA SER A 704 1.55 -22.31 -3.45
C SER A 704 1.95 -23.32 -4.49
N CYS A 705 1.07 -24.30 -4.68
CA CYS A 705 1.22 -25.34 -5.68
C CYS A 705 -0.16 -25.83 -6.16
N ARG A 706 -0.26 -26.25 -7.42
CA ARG A 706 -1.44 -26.96 -7.93
C ARG A 706 -1.09 -28.44 -8.13
N ILE A 707 -1.99 -29.35 -7.81
CA ILE A 707 -1.94 -30.78 -8.07
C ILE A 707 -2.73 -31.01 -9.36
N SER A 708 -2.11 -31.70 -10.33
CA SER A 708 -2.74 -31.94 -11.63
C SER A 708 -3.93 -32.92 -11.53
N ASN A 709 -4.95 -32.77 -12.39
CA ASN A 709 -6.04 -33.74 -12.53
C ASN A 709 -5.66 -34.89 -13.51
N GLU A 710 -6.48 -35.95 -13.58
CA GLU A 710 -6.26 -37.11 -14.48
C GLU A 710 -6.07 -36.72 -15.97
N GLU A 711 -6.68 -35.63 -16.40
CA GLU A 711 -6.60 -35.14 -17.78
C GLU A 711 -5.27 -34.41 -18.07
N SER A 712 -4.76 -33.63 -17.11
CA SER A 712 -3.40 -33.08 -17.13
C SER A 712 -2.32 -34.16 -17.10
N LYS A 713 -2.52 -35.26 -16.35
CA LYS A 713 -1.61 -36.41 -16.36
C LYS A 713 -1.46 -36.98 -17.77
N LYS A 714 -2.58 -37.20 -18.47
CA LYS A 714 -2.60 -37.67 -19.87
C LYS A 714 -1.92 -36.70 -20.83
N ARG A 715 -2.16 -35.39 -20.68
CA ARG A 715 -1.46 -34.36 -21.49
C ARG A 715 0.04 -34.35 -21.24
N LEU A 716 0.50 -34.53 -20.00
CA LEU A 716 1.93 -34.55 -19.68
C LEU A 716 2.62 -35.83 -20.20
N GLU A 717 1.92 -36.97 -20.15
CA GLU A 717 2.37 -38.22 -20.80
C GLU A 717 2.39 -38.11 -22.32
N GLN A 718 1.46 -37.35 -22.93
CA GLN A 718 1.41 -37.06 -24.36
C GLN A 718 2.36 -35.95 -24.81
N MET A 719 2.78 -35.04 -23.92
CA MET A 719 3.81 -34.06 -24.21
C MET A 719 5.09 -34.82 -24.56
N LYS A 720 5.81 -34.34 -25.58
CA LYS A 720 7.07 -34.85 -26.17
C LYS A 720 8.27 -35.00 -25.18
N GLN A 721 8.02 -35.11 -23.87
CA GLN A 721 9.02 -35.17 -22.82
C GLN A 721 9.77 -36.49 -22.81
N ILE A 722 9.16 -37.66 -23.03
CA ILE A 722 9.91 -38.94 -23.05
C ILE A 722 11.09 -38.90 -24.03
N ASP A 723 10.89 -38.22 -25.16
CA ASP A 723 11.89 -38.05 -26.20
C ASP A 723 13.03 -37.08 -25.79
N ILE A 724 12.69 -35.99 -25.10
CA ILE A 724 13.65 -35.02 -24.53
C ILE A 724 14.42 -35.64 -23.35
N LEU A 725 13.73 -36.39 -22.49
CA LEU A 725 14.25 -37.10 -21.32
C LEU A 725 15.31 -38.12 -21.76
N ASN A 726 15.00 -38.95 -22.75
CA ASN A 726 15.93 -39.92 -23.31
C ASN A 726 17.10 -39.24 -24.03
N LYS A 727 16.85 -38.16 -24.80
CA LYS A 727 17.91 -37.37 -25.45
C LYS A 727 18.88 -36.75 -24.44
N LEU A 728 18.41 -36.25 -23.29
CA LEU A 728 19.27 -35.66 -22.26
C LEU A 728 20.22 -36.69 -21.65
N ARG A 729 19.71 -37.88 -21.33
CA ARG A 729 20.52 -38.98 -20.81
C ARG A 729 21.52 -39.50 -21.84
N ILE A 730 21.07 -39.76 -23.08
CA ILE A 730 21.94 -40.22 -24.18
C ILE A 730 23.05 -39.20 -24.44
N ASN A 731 22.71 -37.92 -24.54
CA ASN A 731 23.69 -36.85 -24.73
C ASN A 731 24.68 -36.77 -23.57
N TYR A 732 24.23 -36.96 -22.33
CA TYR A 732 25.14 -36.99 -21.19
C TYR A 732 26.10 -38.17 -21.29
N GLU A 733 25.63 -39.40 -21.49
CA GLU A 733 26.50 -40.59 -21.55
C GLU A 733 27.51 -40.48 -22.71
N GLN A 734 27.09 -39.95 -23.86
CA GLN A 734 27.99 -39.67 -24.99
C GLN A 734 29.00 -38.55 -24.69
N LEU A 735 28.59 -37.52 -23.95
CA LEU A 735 29.43 -36.37 -23.64
C LEU A 735 30.30 -36.59 -22.41
N LYS A 736 29.99 -37.54 -21.52
CA LYS A 736 30.62 -37.75 -20.21
C LYS A 736 32.14 -37.78 -20.30
N VAL A 737 32.69 -38.48 -21.29
CA VAL A 737 34.13 -38.58 -21.59
C VAL A 737 34.77 -37.22 -21.90
N LYS A 738 34.00 -36.26 -22.45
CA LYS A 738 34.43 -34.91 -22.84
C LYS A 738 33.98 -33.82 -21.85
N MET A 739 33.38 -34.18 -20.70
CA MET A 739 32.92 -33.22 -19.68
C MET A 739 34.03 -32.96 -18.66
N SER A 740 34.09 -31.74 -18.13
CA SER A 740 34.96 -31.45 -16.99
C SER A 740 34.36 -32.05 -15.73
N GLN A 741 35.13 -32.87 -15.02
CA GLN A 741 34.76 -33.38 -13.71
C GLN A 741 35.00 -32.30 -12.65
N LEU A 742 34.04 -32.12 -11.76
CA LEU A 742 34.13 -31.27 -10.58
C LEU A 742 34.06 -32.16 -9.35
N SER A 743 35.07 -32.12 -8.48
CA SER A 743 35.01 -32.87 -7.24
C SER A 743 33.87 -32.34 -6.36
N HIS A 744 33.17 -33.23 -5.67
CA HIS A 744 32.09 -32.84 -4.77
C HIS A 744 32.58 -31.90 -3.64
N GLU A 745 33.80 -32.12 -3.14
CA GLU A 745 34.45 -31.23 -2.18
C GLU A 745 34.61 -29.81 -2.75
N ALA A 746 35.15 -29.68 -3.97
CA ALA A 746 35.30 -28.38 -4.63
C ALA A 746 33.94 -27.72 -4.90
N PHE A 747 32.92 -28.51 -5.26
CA PHE A 747 31.57 -28.03 -5.47
C PHE A 747 30.97 -27.44 -4.20
N TYR A 748 30.94 -28.21 -3.10
CA TYR A 748 30.35 -27.76 -1.84
C TYR A 748 31.16 -26.65 -1.19
N GLU A 749 32.48 -26.65 -1.34
CA GLU A 749 33.34 -25.56 -0.90
C GLU A 749 33.09 -24.27 -1.71
N ALA A 750 32.87 -24.40 -3.03
CA ALA A 750 32.49 -23.26 -3.87
C ALA A 750 31.10 -22.71 -3.49
N MET A 751 30.12 -23.57 -3.21
CA MET A 751 28.81 -23.13 -2.70
C MET A 751 28.94 -22.42 -1.35
N ARG A 752 29.71 -23.00 -0.42
CA ARG A 752 29.94 -22.45 0.93
C ARG A 752 30.56 -21.06 0.88
N LYS A 753 31.63 -20.87 0.10
CA LYS A 753 32.29 -19.55 -0.11
C LYS A 753 31.32 -18.49 -0.65
N ARG A 754 30.35 -18.92 -1.44
CA ARG A 754 29.38 -18.05 -2.08
C ARG A 754 28.07 -17.89 -1.29
N GLY A 755 27.96 -18.50 -0.10
CA GLY A 755 26.86 -18.28 0.84
C GLY A 755 25.73 -19.31 0.81
N LEU A 756 25.91 -20.45 0.13
CA LEU A 756 25.06 -21.63 0.33
C LEU A 756 25.85 -22.66 1.12
N GLN A 757 25.53 -22.84 2.40
CA GLN A 757 26.22 -23.78 3.27
C GLN A 757 25.34 -25.00 3.51
N TYR A 758 25.65 -26.09 2.80
CA TYR A 758 25.03 -27.39 2.98
C TYR A 758 25.80 -28.20 4.04
N GLY A 759 25.14 -28.65 5.09
CA GLY A 759 25.70 -29.59 6.05
C GLY A 759 25.78 -31.01 5.47
N PRO A 760 26.49 -31.93 6.16
CA PRO A 760 26.84 -33.26 5.64
C PRO A 760 25.66 -34.07 5.09
N LYS A 761 24.45 -33.92 5.65
CA LYS A 761 23.25 -34.65 5.21
C LYS A 761 22.71 -34.18 3.85
N TYR A 762 22.93 -32.92 3.46
CA TYR A 762 22.55 -32.41 2.13
C TYR A 762 23.65 -32.55 1.08
N GLN A 763 24.87 -32.94 1.50
CA GLN A 763 25.99 -33.14 0.59
C GLN A 763 25.91 -34.52 -0.09
N ILE A 764 24.93 -34.71 -0.96
CA ILE A 764 24.65 -36.02 -1.60
C ILE A 764 25.22 -36.16 -3.02
N LEU A 765 25.70 -35.08 -3.65
CA LEU A 765 26.34 -35.13 -4.97
C LEU A 765 27.76 -35.70 -4.87
N ARG A 766 28.17 -36.55 -5.81
CA ARG A 766 29.51 -37.15 -5.83
C ARG A 766 30.26 -36.92 -7.14
N GLU A 767 29.87 -37.61 -8.21
CA GLU A 767 30.56 -37.50 -9.49
C GLU A 767 29.92 -36.42 -10.35
N ILE A 768 30.28 -35.15 -10.15
CA ILE A 768 29.66 -34.04 -10.86
C ILE A 768 30.40 -33.79 -12.18
N TYR A 769 29.69 -33.88 -13.31
CA TYR A 769 30.22 -33.61 -14.64
C TYR A 769 29.48 -32.44 -15.27
N ARG A 770 30.22 -31.53 -15.91
CA ARG A 770 29.66 -30.34 -16.58
C ARG A 770 30.30 -30.08 -17.93
N LYS A 771 29.51 -29.58 -18.89
CA LYS A 771 29.99 -29.05 -20.18
C LYS A 771 29.00 -28.04 -20.74
N GLY A 772 29.39 -26.77 -20.75
CA GLY A 772 28.51 -25.67 -21.14
C GLY A 772 27.24 -25.65 -20.28
N ARG A 773 26.08 -25.81 -20.90
CA ARG A 773 24.77 -25.83 -20.24
C ARG A 773 24.35 -27.21 -19.70
N TYR A 774 25.10 -28.27 -20.00
CA TYR A 774 24.77 -29.64 -19.62
C TYR A 774 25.51 -30.06 -18.35
N ILE A 775 24.81 -30.77 -17.48
CA ILE A 775 25.25 -31.16 -16.14
C ILE A 775 24.71 -32.55 -15.80
N GLY A 776 25.51 -33.34 -15.10
CA GLY A 776 25.05 -34.58 -14.50
C GLY A 776 25.82 -34.94 -13.25
N ALA A 777 25.21 -35.72 -12.38
CA ALA A 777 25.84 -36.19 -11.16
C ALA A 777 25.24 -37.50 -10.64
N THR A 778 26.06 -38.25 -9.91
CA THR A 778 25.59 -39.34 -9.06
C THR A 778 25.17 -38.79 -7.69
N LEU A 779 23.96 -39.16 -7.25
CA LEU A 779 23.37 -38.81 -5.96
C LEU A 779 23.41 -40.04 -5.04
N ILE A 780 23.91 -39.87 -3.82
CA ILE A 780 23.83 -40.91 -2.79
C ILE A 780 22.36 -41.12 -2.42
N ASN A 781 21.95 -42.39 -2.30
CA ASN A 781 20.63 -42.68 -1.78
C ASN A 781 20.56 -42.30 -0.29
N ALA A 782 19.82 -41.23 -0.03
CA ALA A 782 19.62 -40.67 1.28
C ALA A 782 18.41 -41.30 2.02
N ASN A 783 17.61 -42.15 1.36
CA ASN A 783 16.33 -42.68 1.84
C ASN A 783 15.33 -41.58 2.28
N ASP A 784 15.40 -40.42 1.62
CA ASP A 784 14.59 -39.24 1.94
C ASP A 784 14.37 -38.41 0.67
N LEU A 785 13.09 -38.13 0.38
CA LEU A 785 12.66 -37.40 -0.80
C LEU A 785 13.19 -35.97 -0.80
N THR A 786 13.26 -35.33 0.37
CA THR A 786 13.75 -33.95 0.50
C THR A 786 15.19 -33.83 0.00
N ARG A 787 16.10 -34.68 0.48
CA ARG A 787 17.50 -34.65 0.06
C ARG A 787 17.69 -34.96 -1.43
N LEU A 788 16.94 -35.92 -1.99
CA LEU A 788 17.02 -36.22 -3.43
C LEU A 788 16.57 -35.03 -4.29
N LEU A 789 15.44 -34.40 -3.95
CA LEU A 789 14.94 -33.20 -4.62
C LEU A 789 15.94 -32.05 -4.50
N ASP A 790 16.51 -31.83 -3.31
CA ASP A 790 17.49 -30.76 -3.10
C ASP A 790 18.77 -31.01 -3.88
N GLY A 791 19.27 -32.25 -3.92
CA GLY A 791 20.42 -32.63 -4.75
C GLY A 791 20.22 -32.35 -6.24
N ALA A 792 19.00 -32.56 -6.76
CA ALA A 792 18.67 -32.15 -8.13
C ALA A 792 18.71 -30.63 -8.31
N LEU A 793 18.18 -29.87 -7.37
CA LEU A 793 18.21 -28.39 -7.42
C LEU A 793 19.66 -27.86 -7.30
N GLN A 794 20.48 -28.45 -6.44
CA GLN A 794 21.91 -28.16 -6.30
C GLN A 794 22.67 -28.34 -7.62
N LEU A 795 22.31 -29.37 -8.41
CA LEU A 795 22.98 -29.68 -9.65
C LEU A 795 22.90 -28.54 -10.68
N LEU A 796 21.80 -27.78 -10.73
CA LEU A 796 21.68 -26.60 -11.62
C LEU A 796 22.75 -25.55 -11.33
N SER A 797 23.13 -25.39 -10.06
CA SER A 797 24.20 -24.48 -9.65
C SER A 797 25.58 -24.96 -10.14
N ALA A 798 25.78 -26.27 -10.32
CA ALA A 798 27.04 -26.82 -10.84
C ALA A 798 27.32 -26.39 -12.28
N ALA A 799 26.28 -26.14 -13.09
CA ALA A 799 26.44 -25.65 -14.47
C ALA A 799 27.04 -24.24 -14.54
N LEU A 800 26.93 -23.48 -13.45
CA LEU A 800 27.20 -22.04 -13.40
C LEU A 800 28.49 -21.72 -12.64
N LEU A 801 29.10 -22.72 -12.02
CA LEU A 801 30.46 -22.66 -11.49
C LEU A 801 31.46 -22.55 -12.65
N THR A 802 31.67 -21.31 -13.10
CA THR A 802 32.79 -20.91 -13.96
C THR A 802 33.81 -20.15 -13.10
N ASP A 803 35.08 -20.18 -13.50
CA ASP A 803 36.20 -19.71 -12.67
C ASP A 803 36.22 -18.19 -12.43
N SER A 804 35.27 -17.41 -13.00
CA SER A 804 35.34 -15.95 -13.00
C SER A 804 34.14 -15.18 -12.43
N LYS A 805 32.99 -15.80 -12.10
CA LYS A 805 31.80 -15.08 -11.55
C LYS A 805 31.22 -15.69 -10.28
N SER A 806 30.95 -14.82 -9.32
CA SER A 806 30.55 -15.09 -7.93
C SER A 806 29.06 -15.36 -7.71
N SER A 807 28.32 -15.86 -8.72
CA SER A 807 26.87 -16.03 -8.63
C SER A 807 26.46 -17.36 -7.99
N VAL A 808 25.36 -17.34 -7.24
CA VAL A 808 24.69 -18.53 -6.69
C VAL A 808 23.20 -18.37 -6.81
N TYR A 809 22.51 -19.42 -7.25
CA TYR A 809 21.12 -19.35 -7.63
C TYR A 809 20.24 -20.17 -6.69
N ILE A 810 19.10 -19.59 -6.30
CA ILE A 810 18.09 -20.27 -5.47
C ILE A 810 16.78 -20.37 -6.26
N PRO A 811 16.14 -21.55 -6.32
CA PRO A 811 14.83 -21.71 -6.94
C PRO A 811 13.77 -20.81 -6.28
N PHE A 812 12.89 -20.22 -7.08
CA PHE A 812 11.69 -19.51 -6.57
C PHE A 812 10.39 -19.93 -7.28
N ALA A 813 10.51 -20.62 -8.41
CA ALA A 813 9.38 -21.09 -9.21
C ALA A 813 9.74 -22.39 -9.94
N ILE A 814 8.82 -23.36 -9.95
CA ILE A 814 8.95 -24.59 -10.75
C ILE A 814 7.61 -24.83 -11.45
N ASP A 815 7.62 -24.97 -12.77
CA ASP A 815 6.36 -25.04 -13.51
C ASP A 815 5.76 -26.45 -13.48
N ASN A 816 6.55 -27.51 -13.63
CA ASN A 816 6.05 -28.88 -13.46
C ASN A 816 7.04 -29.73 -12.65
N ILE A 817 6.51 -30.48 -11.68
CA ILE A 817 7.25 -31.45 -10.88
C ILE A 817 6.53 -32.79 -10.98
N VAL A 818 7.24 -33.83 -11.41
CA VAL A 818 6.73 -35.21 -11.49
C VAL A 818 7.52 -36.07 -10.51
N ILE A 819 6.85 -36.79 -9.62
CA ILE A 819 7.46 -37.66 -8.61
C ILE A 819 6.80 -39.03 -8.68
N LYS A 820 7.59 -40.06 -9.01
CA LYS A 820 7.15 -41.46 -8.97
C LYS A 820 7.36 -42.05 -7.57
N TYR A 821 6.44 -41.76 -6.66
CA TYR A 821 6.64 -41.89 -5.22
C TYR A 821 6.90 -43.33 -4.76
N GLU A 822 6.23 -44.34 -5.33
CA GLU A 822 6.41 -45.73 -4.92
C GLU A 822 7.75 -46.32 -5.34
N LYS A 823 8.30 -45.88 -6.47
CA LYS A 823 9.62 -46.32 -6.95
C LYS A 823 10.75 -45.82 -6.04
N ILE A 824 10.56 -44.68 -5.38
CA ILE A 824 11.55 -44.09 -4.45
C ILE A 824 11.68 -44.90 -3.14
N LYS A 825 10.68 -45.73 -2.78
CA LYS A 825 10.71 -46.56 -1.56
C LYS A 825 11.43 -47.89 -1.73
N ILE A 826 11.79 -48.28 -2.96
CA ILE A 826 12.45 -49.57 -3.24
C ILE A 826 13.97 -49.36 -3.12
N VAL A 827 14.61 -50.13 -2.23
CA VAL A 827 15.99 -49.94 -1.78
C VAL A 827 17.02 -50.29 -2.87
N ARG A 828 17.81 -49.30 -3.37
CA ARG A 828 19.17 -49.47 -3.96
C ARG A 828 20.07 -48.22 -3.77
N ASN A 829 21.39 -48.39 -3.93
CA ASN A 829 22.44 -47.54 -3.32
C ASN A 829 22.68 -46.12 -3.91
N CYS A 830 22.26 -45.80 -5.14
CA CYS A 830 22.52 -44.47 -5.76
C CYS A 830 21.54 -44.11 -6.89
N PHE A 831 21.38 -42.81 -7.16
CA PHE A 831 20.58 -42.25 -8.25
C PHE A 831 21.46 -41.45 -9.22
N HIS A 832 21.01 -41.27 -10.46
CA HIS A 832 21.69 -40.44 -11.46
C HIS A 832 20.85 -39.24 -11.81
N ALA A 833 21.36 -38.02 -11.62
CA ALA A 833 20.68 -36.81 -12.02
C ALA A 833 21.32 -36.20 -13.28
N TYR A 834 20.49 -35.78 -14.22
CA TYR A 834 20.89 -35.06 -15.42
C TYR A 834 20.11 -33.76 -15.52
N GLY A 835 20.77 -32.69 -15.94
CA GLY A 835 20.09 -31.44 -16.16
C GLY A 835 20.67 -30.60 -17.28
N ILE A 836 19.94 -29.53 -17.58
CA ILE A 836 20.30 -28.56 -18.60
C ILE A 836 19.81 -27.17 -18.21
N ILE A 837 20.66 -26.17 -18.39
CA ILE A 837 20.24 -24.76 -18.35
C ILE A 837 19.63 -24.40 -19.71
N THR A 838 18.32 -24.15 -19.73
CA THR A 838 17.56 -23.85 -20.95
C THR A 838 17.62 -22.38 -21.32
N LYS A 839 17.65 -21.48 -20.33
CA LYS A 839 17.71 -20.04 -20.55
C LYS A 839 18.47 -19.33 -19.44
N ARG A 840 19.18 -18.26 -19.79
CA ARG A 840 19.83 -17.33 -18.85
C ARG A 840 19.49 -15.90 -19.24
N ILE A 841 18.93 -15.13 -18.31
CA ILE A 841 18.57 -13.72 -18.51
C ILE A 841 19.01 -12.94 -17.27
N GLY A 842 20.07 -12.14 -17.37
CA GLY A 842 20.58 -11.36 -16.24
C GLY A 842 20.85 -12.21 -15.00
N ASN A 843 20.13 -11.93 -13.92
CA ASN A 843 20.18 -12.61 -12.62
C ASN A 843 19.25 -13.83 -12.51
N ILE A 844 18.60 -14.28 -13.59
CA ILE A 844 17.66 -15.41 -13.60
C ILE A 844 18.16 -16.52 -14.51
N ILE A 845 18.05 -17.76 -14.04
CA ILE A 845 18.24 -18.97 -14.85
C ILE A 845 16.95 -19.77 -14.94
N LYS A 846 16.78 -20.48 -16.04
CA LYS A 846 15.80 -21.54 -16.21
C LYS A 846 16.48 -22.84 -16.57
N GLY A 847 16.04 -23.94 -15.97
CA GLY A 847 16.61 -25.25 -16.22
C GLY A 847 15.64 -26.41 -16.04
N ILE A 848 16.09 -27.58 -16.48
CA ILE A 848 15.39 -28.85 -16.32
C ILE A 848 16.36 -29.80 -15.60
N VAL A 849 15.86 -30.56 -14.63
CA VAL A 849 16.63 -31.63 -13.96
C VAL A 849 15.77 -32.87 -13.85
N ILE A 850 16.38 -34.03 -14.09
CA ILE A 850 15.71 -35.32 -14.04
C ILE A 850 16.58 -36.26 -13.21
N ILE A 851 15.97 -36.98 -12.28
CA ILE A 851 16.62 -38.05 -11.52
C ILE A 851 16.14 -39.38 -12.08
N TYR A 852 17.11 -40.25 -12.35
CA TYR A 852 16.93 -41.62 -12.80
C TYR A 852 17.36 -42.61 -11.73
N GLU A 853 16.59 -43.67 -11.62
CA GLU A 853 17.00 -44.93 -11.02
C GLU A 853 17.17 -45.93 -12.16
N ASN A 854 18.42 -46.30 -12.47
CA ASN A 854 18.76 -47.06 -13.68
C ASN A 854 18.20 -46.37 -14.95
N ASP A 855 17.31 -47.06 -15.68
CA ASP A 855 16.66 -46.53 -16.88
C ASP A 855 15.36 -45.77 -16.62
N ASN A 856 14.88 -45.74 -15.37
CA ASN A 856 13.59 -45.19 -15.02
C ASN A 856 13.72 -43.77 -14.46
N ALA A 857 13.12 -42.79 -15.14
CA ALA A 857 12.96 -41.44 -14.57
C ALA A 857 12.01 -41.49 -13.37
N VAL A 858 12.51 -41.13 -12.19
CA VAL A 858 11.79 -41.16 -10.90
C VAL A 858 11.35 -39.77 -10.45
N ILE A 859 12.14 -38.72 -10.75
CA ILE A 859 11.79 -37.33 -10.47
C ILE A 859 12.09 -36.47 -11.70
N ILE A 860 11.15 -35.59 -12.09
CA ILE A 860 11.34 -34.61 -13.16
C ILE A 860 11.01 -33.23 -12.61
N LEU A 861 11.97 -32.30 -12.71
CA LEU A 861 11.81 -30.88 -12.39
C LEU A 861 11.91 -30.08 -13.69
N HIS A 862 10.78 -29.61 -14.20
CA HIS A 862 10.70 -28.90 -15.47
C HIS A 862 10.54 -27.39 -15.28
N ASN A 863 11.34 -26.62 -16.02
CA ASN A 863 11.37 -25.16 -16.00
C ASN A 863 11.58 -24.56 -14.60
N VAL A 864 12.55 -25.12 -13.86
CA VAL A 864 13.00 -24.55 -12.59
C VAL A 864 13.56 -23.16 -12.86
N THR A 865 12.93 -22.14 -12.28
CA THR A 865 13.38 -20.75 -12.36
C THR A 865 14.08 -20.38 -11.05
N ALA A 866 15.34 -19.96 -11.15
CA ALA A 866 16.17 -19.61 -10.00
C ALA A 866 16.81 -18.21 -10.15
N ILE A 867 16.98 -17.51 -9.03
CA ILE A 867 17.50 -16.12 -8.97
C ILE A 867 18.87 -16.11 -8.29
N ASP A 868 19.77 -15.28 -8.80
CA ASP A 868 21.09 -15.00 -8.22
C ASP A 868 20.96 -14.24 -6.89
N ILE A 869 21.54 -14.79 -5.82
CA ILE A 869 21.54 -14.20 -4.48
C ILE A 869 22.88 -13.54 -4.11
N SER A 870 23.89 -13.61 -4.97
CA SER A 870 25.23 -13.10 -4.69
C SER A 870 25.34 -11.57 -4.61
N THR A 871 24.35 -10.84 -5.12
CA THR A 871 24.27 -9.37 -5.06
C THR A 871 23.77 -8.84 -3.71
N SER A 872 23.36 -9.71 -2.78
CA SER A 872 22.81 -9.32 -1.47
C SER A 872 23.88 -9.02 -0.39
N LYS A 873 25.17 -9.09 -0.74
CA LYS A 873 26.30 -9.12 0.21
C LYS A 873 26.82 -7.79 0.77
N LEU A 874 26.18 -6.65 0.54
CA LEU A 874 26.67 -5.37 1.12
C LEU A 874 26.03 -4.95 2.44
N ASN A 875 25.06 -5.72 2.97
CA ASN A 875 24.45 -5.44 4.27
C ASN A 875 24.22 -6.74 5.05
N ARG A 876 25.24 -7.22 5.78
CA ARG A 876 25.17 -8.04 7.02
C ARG A 876 26.52 -8.70 7.32
N SER A 877 27.26 -8.12 8.26
CA SER A 877 27.69 -8.80 9.50
C SER A 877 28.87 -8.04 10.13
N ILE A 878 28.64 -7.36 11.25
CA ILE A 878 29.46 -7.58 12.46
C ILE A 878 28.51 -7.38 13.64
N LYS A 879 27.96 -8.50 14.11
CA LYS A 879 27.63 -8.78 15.49
C LYS A 879 27.30 -10.26 15.49
N ASP A 880 28.19 -11.07 16.05
CA ASP A 880 27.75 -11.87 17.19
C ASP A 880 28.91 -12.46 18.00
N HIS A 881 28.67 -12.42 19.31
CA HIS A 881 29.20 -13.23 20.41
C HIS A 881 30.61 -12.98 21.00
N LYS A 882 30.60 -12.26 22.15
CA LYS A 882 31.11 -12.70 23.46
C LYS A 882 30.09 -12.22 24.51
N SER A 883 29.51 -13.01 25.40
CA SER A 883 30.04 -13.89 26.48
C SER A 883 29.15 -15.14 26.65
N CYS A 884 29.49 -16.25 27.30
CA CYS A 884 30.33 -16.49 28.49
C CYS A 884 30.67 -17.99 28.59
N ASP A 885 31.69 -18.29 29.40
CA ASP A 885 32.37 -19.57 29.62
C ASP A 885 31.52 -20.75 30.16
N SER A 886 31.93 -21.99 29.84
CA SER A 886 32.44 -22.94 30.86
C SER A 886 32.92 -24.30 30.28
N GLN A 887 34.10 -24.69 30.75
CA GLN A 887 34.62 -26.05 31.01
C GLN A 887 34.86 -27.02 29.84
N TYR A 888 36.14 -27.20 29.47
CA TYR A 888 36.93 -28.42 29.64
C TYR A 888 38.20 -28.30 28.77
N SER A 889 39.37 -28.09 29.39
CA SER A 889 40.59 -28.87 29.11
C SER A 889 41.83 -28.23 29.75
N VAL A 890 42.49 -29.09 30.52
CA VAL A 890 43.80 -28.96 31.14
C VAL A 890 44.88 -28.93 30.04
N GLY A 891 45.93 -28.13 30.21
CA GLY A 891 47.23 -28.47 29.60
C GLY A 891 48.17 -27.35 29.16
N LYS A 892 49.01 -26.91 30.12
CA LYS A 892 50.45 -26.59 29.98
C LYS A 892 50.98 -25.40 29.14
N LYS A 893 51.76 -24.60 29.91
CA LYS A 893 53.09 -24.00 29.64
C LYS A 893 53.14 -22.71 28.82
N MET A 894 53.44 -21.57 29.48
CA MET A 894 54.78 -20.92 29.62
C MET A 894 55.16 -20.17 28.33
N THR A 895 55.57 -18.90 28.29
CA THR A 895 56.24 -18.03 29.28
C THR A 895 56.36 -16.62 28.69
N LYS A 896 56.38 -15.59 29.56
CA LYS A 896 57.27 -14.38 29.57
C LYS A 896 57.20 -13.39 28.39
N ASN A 897 57.36 -12.08 28.54
CA ASN A 897 57.36 -11.10 29.64
C ASN A 897 57.78 -9.73 29.02
N PHE A 898 57.40 -8.64 29.69
CA PHE A 898 57.98 -7.27 29.64
C PHE A 898 57.83 -6.43 28.35
N ALA A 899 57.87 -5.10 28.36
CA ALA A 899 57.36 -4.00 29.21
C ALA A 899 58.01 -2.70 28.68
N ASN A 900 57.24 -1.60 28.74
CA ASN A 900 57.67 -0.23 29.07
C ASN A 900 58.50 0.65 28.10
N LYS A 901 57.87 1.80 27.79
CA LYS A 901 58.21 3.20 28.18
C LYS A 901 59.00 4.13 27.23
N ASP A 902 58.34 5.29 27.04
CA ASP A 902 58.77 6.69 27.26
C ASP A 902 59.70 7.45 26.26
N LYS A 903 59.08 8.49 25.67
CA LYS A 903 59.40 9.94 25.68
C LYS A 903 60.47 10.62 24.79
N SER A 904 60.00 11.78 24.29
CA SER A 904 60.58 13.15 24.14
C SER A 904 61.42 13.58 22.92
N ASP A 905 60.79 14.47 22.12
CA ASP A 905 61.13 15.86 21.76
C ASP A 905 62.47 16.30 21.11
N ASN A 906 62.31 16.80 19.86
CA ASN A 906 62.75 18.07 19.23
C ASN A 906 64.23 18.51 19.14
N VAL A 907 64.66 18.90 17.92
CA VAL A 907 64.96 20.31 17.50
C VAL A 907 65.50 20.38 16.02
N ARG A 908 64.81 21.20 15.18
CA ARG A 908 65.15 22.10 14.03
C ARG A 908 66.33 21.79 13.06
N LYS A 909 66.33 22.12 11.74
CA LYS A 909 66.15 23.45 11.06
C LYS A 909 66.11 23.33 9.51
N ASP A 910 65.42 24.29 8.86
CA ASP A 910 65.61 24.97 7.53
C ASP A 910 65.62 24.13 6.22
N SER A 911 65.17 24.55 5.02
CA SER A 911 64.35 25.65 4.46
C SER A 911 64.13 25.38 2.94
N SER A 912 62.92 25.64 2.41
CA SER A 912 62.53 26.14 1.05
C SER A 912 63.47 25.98 -0.18
N THR A 913 63.08 25.75 -1.45
CA THR A 913 61.81 25.78 -2.20
C THR A 913 62.07 25.43 -3.69
N ASP A 914 61.15 24.69 -4.31
CA ASP A 914 60.47 24.90 -5.60
C ASP A 914 61.19 25.20 -6.94
N ASN A 915 60.93 24.30 -7.91
CA ASN A 915 59.97 24.42 -9.03
C ASN A 915 60.46 24.28 -10.50
N LYS A 916 59.62 23.50 -11.24
CA LYS A 916 59.27 23.48 -12.67
C LYS A 916 60.21 22.85 -13.72
N SER A 917 59.66 21.86 -14.46
CA SER A 917 59.38 21.88 -15.93
C SER A 917 59.12 20.42 -16.44
N THR A 918 57.96 20.13 -17.07
CA THR A 918 57.61 20.06 -18.51
C THR A 918 57.68 18.65 -19.15
N GLY A 919 56.79 18.38 -20.10
CA GLY A 919 57.09 17.52 -21.27
C GLY A 919 56.30 16.20 -21.43
N LYS A 920 55.46 16.14 -22.48
CA LYS A 920 54.74 14.97 -23.01
C LYS A 920 55.67 13.91 -23.61
N ILE A 921 55.22 12.63 -23.71
CA ILE A 921 55.16 11.79 -24.94
C ILE A 921 54.49 10.41 -24.65
N LYS A 922 53.71 9.92 -25.63
CA LYS A 922 53.02 8.60 -25.77
C LYS A 922 54.05 7.46 -25.98
N LYS A 923 53.84 6.14 -25.86
CA LYS A 923 52.68 5.23 -25.95
C LYS A 923 53.11 3.82 -25.47
N ASN A 924 52.22 3.13 -24.75
CA ASN A 924 52.02 1.67 -24.55
C ASN A 924 53.18 0.66 -24.49
N GLN A 925 53.29 -0.03 -23.34
CA GLN A 925 53.49 -1.49 -23.23
C GLN A 925 52.77 -2.06 -22.00
N ASN A 926 52.42 -3.35 -22.07
CA ASN A 926 51.71 -4.17 -21.09
C ASN A 926 52.33 -4.18 -19.68
N SER A 927 51.49 -4.09 -18.64
CA SER A 927 51.81 -4.60 -17.30
C SER A 927 50.56 -4.82 -16.44
N SER A 928 50.46 -6.02 -15.85
CA SER A 928 49.75 -6.39 -14.61
C SER A 928 48.90 -5.32 -13.92
N ILE A 929 47.57 -5.52 -13.87
CA ILE A 929 46.72 -4.77 -12.93
C ILE A 929 46.86 -5.43 -11.55
N ARG A 930 47.77 -4.88 -10.73
CA ARG A 930 47.75 -5.04 -9.28
C ARG A 930 46.40 -4.57 -8.76
N CYS A 931 45.76 -5.33 -7.88
CA CYS A 931 44.69 -4.79 -7.04
C CYS A 931 45.32 -3.73 -6.13
N GLU A 932 45.20 -2.47 -6.54
CA GLU A 932 45.44 -1.34 -5.65
C GLU A 932 44.47 -1.46 -4.47
N ASN A 933 45.00 -1.30 -3.24
CA ASN A 933 44.19 -1.03 -2.07
C ASN A 933 43.32 0.18 -2.41
N LEU A 934 42.02 -0.01 -2.63
CA LEU A 934 41.10 1.09 -2.78
C LEU A 934 40.97 1.75 -1.41
N GLU A 935 41.81 2.76 -1.17
CA GLU A 935 41.73 3.60 0.00
C GLU A 935 40.40 4.35 -0.04
N ILE A 936 39.52 4.02 0.89
CA ILE A 936 38.25 4.74 1.08
C ILE A 936 38.55 5.93 1.97
N GLU A 937 38.45 7.13 1.41
CA GLU A 937 38.60 8.37 2.15
C GLU A 937 37.24 8.98 2.50
N ILE A 938 37.03 9.32 3.77
CA ILE A 938 35.88 10.11 4.19
C ILE A 938 36.26 11.59 4.04
N ILE A 939 35.85 12.17 2.93
CA ILE A 939 36.17 13.56 2.59
C ILE A 939 35.36 14.54 3.45
N SER A 940 34.16 14.16 3.90
CA SER A 940 33.29 15.00 4.73
C SER A 940 32.14 14.20 5.35
N TYR A 941 31.54 14.74 6.41
CA TYR A 941 30.28 14.30 6.98
C TYR A 941 29.49 15.45 7.61
N ALA A 942 28.17 15.31 7.70
CA ALA A 942 27.31 16.18 8.48
C ALA A 942 26.29 15.36 9.29
N GLY A 943 26.16 15.67 10.58
CA GLY A 943 25.31 14.95 11.52
C GLY A 943 25.95 14.84 12.91
N GLN A 944 25.28 14.18 13.84
CA GLN A 944 25.84 13.82 15.14
C GLN A 944 26.37 12.38 15.10
N PHE A 945 27.64 12.21 15.46
CA PHE A 945 28.34 10.93 15.38
C PHE A 945 28.89 10.49 16.74
N PRO A 946 29.20 9.19 16.91
CA PRO A 946 29.67 8.65 18.19
C PRO A 946 30.89 9.40 18.73
N GLY A 947 30.96 9.56 20.06
CA GLY A 947 32.05 10.25 20.74
C GLY A 947 32.16 11.76 20.45
N SER A 948 31.08 12.38 19.95
CA SER A 948 31.05 13.82 19.59
C SER A 948 32.15 14.22 18.60
N ALA A 949 32.44 13.36 17.61
CA ALA A 949 33.46 13.63 16.61
C ALA A 949 33.23 14.99 15.91
N VAL A 950 34.25 15.85 15.93
CA VAL A 950 34.21 17.21 15.37
C VAL A 950 34.90 17.32 14.01
N ASP A 951 35.67 16.31 13.62
CA ASP A 951 36.41 16.23 12.34
C ASP A 951 36.47 14.80 11.78
N CYS A 952 36.86 14.64 10.51
CA CYS A 952 36.90 13.33 9.84
C CYS A 952 37.87 12.34 10.52
N ALA A 953 38.96 12.84 11.10
CA ALA A 953 39.96 12.02 11.77
C ALA A 953 39.41 11.42 13.07
N SER A 954 38.75 12.22 13.90
CA SER A 954 38.08 11.79 15.13
C SER A 954 36.91 10.86 14.83
N LEU A 955 36.12 11.11 13.78
CA LEU A 955 35.08 10.19 13.32
C LEU A 955 35.68 8.84 12.92
N TRP A 956 36.72 8.85 12.09
CA TRP A 956 37.39 7.64 11.62
C TRP A 956 38.03 6.85 12.76
N ASN A 957 38.65 7.55 13.72
CA ASN A 957 39.24 6.93 14.90
C ASN A 957 38.18 6.33 15.82
N ASN A 958 37.03 7.00 16.00
CA ASN A 958 35.90 6.47 16.77
C ASN A 958 35.31 5.21 16.12
N LEU A 959 35.17 5.22 14.79
CA LEU A 959 34.73 4.06 14.02
C LEU A 959 35.73 2.90 14.12
N LYS A 960 37.03 3.17 13.98
CA LYS A 960 38.10 2.17 14.18
C LYS A 960 38.11 1.60 15.59
N ALA A 961 37.82 2.42 16.59
CA ALA A 961 37.75 2.01 18.00
C ALA A 961 36.43 1.30 18.35
N GLY A 962 35.50 1.11 17.41
CA GLY A 962 34.21 0.47 17.64
C GLY A 962 33.24 1.31 18.49
N ILE A 963 33.50 2.61 18.63
CA ILE A 963 32.60 3.53 19.35
C ILE A 963 31.43 3.83 18.43
N SER A 964 30.29 3.20 18.72
CA SER A 964 29.06 3.29 17.91
C SER A 964 27.90 3.99 18.62
N PHE A 965 28.12 4.62 19.77
CA PHE A 965 27.07 5.23 20.60
C PHE A 965 27.46 6.62 21.12
N HIS A 966 26.46 7.46 21.37
CA HIS A 966 26.60 8.80 21.96
C HIS A 966 26.37 8.74 23.47
N SER A 967 27.15 9.46 24.28
CA SER A 967 26.88 9.58 25.72
C SER A 967 25.59 10.37 25.93
N SER A 968 24.72 9.87 26.81
CA SER A 968 23.34 10.33 27.06
C SER A 968 23.21 11.74 27.65
N GLY A 969 24.30 12.51 27.75
CA GLY A 969 24.34 13.78 28.47
C GLY A 969 23.99 15.03 27.65
N ASN A 970 24.01 14.98 26.31
CA ASN A 970 23.73 16.14 25.46
C ASN A 970 22.98 15.72 24.20
N ILE A 971 21.77 15.18 24.35
CA ILE A 971 20.80 15.25 23.25
C ILE A 971 20.39 16.71 23.16
N GLN A 972 21.17 17.53 22.46
CA GLN A 972 20.59 18.69 21.78
C GLN A 972 19.55 18.12 20.83
N LYS A 973 18.29 18.07 21.29
CA LYS A 973 17.14 18.00 20.39
C LYS A 973 17.42 19.00 19.28
N LEU A 974 17.39 18.53 18.03
CA LEU A 974 17.42 19.31 16.79
C LEU A 974 17.18 20.81 17.07
N GLN A 975 18.25 21.58 17.25
CA GLN A 975 18.19 22.99 17.60
C GLN A 975 18.01 23.87 16.36
N THR A 976 17.56 23.26 15.26
CA THR A 976 17.08 23.93 14.07
C THR A 976 15.57 23.88 14.14
N ASP A 977 14.94 25.04 14.26
CA ASP A 977 13.51 25.17 14.08
C ASP A 977 13.15 24.57 12.71
N VAL A 978 12.38 23.49 12.73
CA VAL A 978 12.03 22.70 11.55
C VAL A 978 11.11 23.46 10.57
N THR A 979 10.65 24.65 10.98
CA THR A 979 9.97 25.63 10.13
C THR A 979 10.95 26.46 9.29
N ILE A 980 12.23 26.52 9.68
CA ILE A 980 13.31 27.22 8.97
C ILE A 980 13.99 26.22 8.03
N PHE A 981 13.32 25.93 6.92
CA PHE A 981 13.90 25.27 5.75
C PHE A 981 13.99 26.29 4.63
N ASN A 982 15.07 26.33 3.85
CA ASN A 982 15.19 27.22 2.69
C ASN A 982 14.84 26.48 1.40
N PRO A 983 13.56 26.42 1.00
CA PRO A 983 13.14 25.54 -0.10
C PRO A 983 13.62 26.03 -1.46
N VAL A 984 13.82 27.35 -1.61
CA VAL A 984 14.30 27.97 -2.85
C VAL A 984 15.70 27.46 -3.21
N GLN A 985 16.56 27.21 -2.22
CA GLN A 985 17.91 26.66 -2.44
C GLN A 985 17.88 25.25 -3.06
N PHE A 986 16.80 24.49 -2.83
CA PHE A 986 16.63 23.12 -3.33
C PHE A 986 15.68 23.03 -4.53
N GLY A 987 15.25 24.16 -5.11
CA GLY A 987 14.28 24.18 -6.20
C GLY A 987 12.87 23.75 -5.78
N ILE A 988 12.59 23.77 -4.47
CA ILE A 988 11.29 23.43 -3.89
C ILE A 988 10.54 24.74 -3.63
N THR A 989 9.25 24.81 -3.96
CA THR A 989 8.45 25.99 -3.66
C THR A 989 8.14 26.08 -2.14
N PRO A 990 7.93 27.27 -1.56
CA PRO A 990 7.49 27.38 -0.16
C PRO A 990 6.20 26.61 0.15
N LYS A 991 5.34 26.43 -0.86
CA LYS A 991 4.12 25.64 -0.75
C LYS A 991 4.43 24.15 -0.65
N GLU A 992 5.25 23.60 -1.55
CA GLU A 992 5.68 22.20 -1.50
C GLU A 992 6.46 21.89 -0.23
N ALA A 993 7.36 22.80 0.15
CA ALA A 993 8.15 22.72 1.36
C ALA A 993 7.31 22.45 2.59
N ALA A 994 6.12 23.04 2.70
CA ALA A 994 5.20 22.82 3.81
C ALA A 994 4.72 21.35 3.91
N TYR A 995 4.69 20.62 2.80
CA TYR A 995 4.24 19.21 2.70
C TYR A 995 5.39 18.19 2.68
N VAL A 996 6.64 18.63 2.51
CA VAL A 996 7.81 17.74 2.58
C VAL A 996 8.00 17.25 4.02
N ASP A 997 8.22 15.96 4.22
CA ASP A 997 8.48 15.42 5.56
C ASP A 997 9.69 16.15 6.20
N PRO A 998 9.59 16.63 7.46
CA PRO A 998 10.71 17.25 8.15
C PRO A 998 12.03 16.44 8.08
N GLN A 999 11.96 15.11 8.08
CA GLN A 999 13.12 14.23 7.93
C GLN A 999 13.76 14.35 6.54
N GLN A 1000 12.96 14.56 5.49
CA GLN A 1000 13.45 14.79 4.13
C GLN A 1000 14.10 16.19 4.00
N ARG A 1001 13.54 17.22 4.66
CA ARG A 1001 14.15 18.56 4.70
C ARG A 1001 15.53 18.52 5.37
N ILE A 1002 15.63 17.84 6.51
CA ILE A 1002 16.89 17.63 7.24
C ILE A 1002 17.89 16.86 6.38
N LEU A 1003 17.45 15.81 5.66
CA LEU A 1003 18.31 15.06 4.76
C LEU A 1003 18.91 15.97 3.66
N LEU A 1004 18.09 16.83 3.05
CA LEU A 1004 18.53 17.76 2.01
C LEU A 1004 19.58 18.75 2.54
N GLU A 1005 19.33 19.35 3.70
CA GLU A 1005 20.27 20.29 4.32
C GLU A 1005 21.57 19.61 4.76
N LEU A 1006 21.49 18.40 5.34
CA LEU A 1006 22.69 17.66 5.75
C LEU A 1006 23.49 17.16 4.54
N ALA A 1007 22.83 16.76 3.45
CA ALA A 1007 23.50 16.39 2.21
C ALA A 1007 24.24 17.60 1.61
N GLN A 1008 23.57 18.75 1.51
CA GLN A 1008 24.18 19.99 1.03
C GLN A 1008 25.35 20.42 1.91
N LYS A 1009 25.17 20.41 3.24
CA LYS A 1009 26.22 20.73 4.21
C LYS A 1009 27.41 19.78 4.12
N THR A 1010 27.17 18.50 3.84
CA THR A 1010 28.24 17.51 3.64
C THR A 1010 29.04 17.84 2.37
N ILE A 1011 28.37 18.18 1.27
CA ILE A 1011 28.98 18.58 0.00
C ILE A 1011 29.79 19.87 0.17
N GLU A 1012 29.24 20.89 0.84
CA GLU A 1012 29.93 22.15 1.12
C GLU A 1012 31.16 21.96 2.01
N LYS A 1013 31.03 21.16 3.09
CA LYS A 1013 32.18 20.81 3.94
C LYS A 1013 33.26 20.01 3.21
N ALA A 1014 32.89 19.25 2.18
CA ALA A 1014 33.84 18.56 1.31
C ALA A 1014 34.53 19.52 0.32
N GLY A 1015 34.20 20.82 0.33
CA GLY A 1015 34.71 21.80 -0.63
C GLY A 1015 34.13 21.63 -2.04
N LEU A 1016 33.08 20.84 -2.19
CA LEU A 1016 32.46 20.54 -3.49
C LEU A 1016 31.32 21.53 -3.77
N LYS A 1017 31.23 22.01 -5.01
CA LYS A 1017 30.08 22.86 -5.46
C LYS A 1017 28.94 22.03 -6.05
N LYS A 1018 29.26 20.89 -6.68
CA LYS A 1018 28.32 19.93 -7.28
C LYS A 1018 28.95 18.54 -7.24
N LEU A 1019 28.10 17.51 -7.24
CA LEU A 1019 28.54 16.11 -7.38
C LEU A 1019 28.93 15.83 -8.84
N GLY A 1020 29.99 15.05 -9.06
CA GLY A 1020 30.41 14.66 -10.40
C GLY A 1020 29.46 13.64 -11.04
N SER A 1021 29.50 13.50 -12.37
CA SER A 1021 28.67 12.53 -13.12
C SER A 1021 28.96 11.06 -12.78
N LYS A 1022 30.09 10.77 -12.13
CA LYS A 1022 30.47 9.42 -11.63
C LYS A 1022 30.23 9.27 -10.13
N THR A 1023 29.11 9.75 -9.61
CA THR A 1023 28.77 9.66 -8.18
C THR A 1023 27.72 8.58 -7.95
N GLY A 1024 28.04 7.62 -7.07
CA GLY A 1024 27.05 6.67 -6.55
C GLY A 1024 26.37 7.26 -5.31
N VAL A 1025 25.05 7.27 -5.27
CA VAL A 1025 24.27 7.77 -4.14
C VAL A 1025 23.50 6.61 -3.51
N PHE A 1026 23.62 6.47 -2.19
CA PHE A 1026 22.84 5.52 -1.41
C PHE A 1026 22.00 6.26 -0.38
N ILE A 1027 20.69 6.10 -0.45
CA ILE A 1027 19.73 6.77 0.44
C ILE A 1027 18.83 5.69 1.06
N GLY A 1028 18.71 5.72 2.40
CA GLY A 1028 17.72 4.93 3.12
C GLY A 1028 16.44 5.74 3.31
N VAL A 1029 15.29 5.18 2.93
CA VAL A 1029 13.97 5.79 3.15
C VAL A 1029 13.21 4.94 4.14
N SER A 1030 12.68 5.57 5.20
CA SER A 1030 11.66 4.98 6.06
C SER A 1030 10.35 5.71 5.84
N SER A 1031 9.26 4.98 5.60
CA SER A 1031 7.91 5.56 5.58
C SER A 1031 7.42 5.74 7.02
N SER A 1032 7.48 6.96 7.56
CA SER A 1032 6.84 7.30 8.83
C SER A 1032 6.11 8.66 8.77
N ASP A 1033 4.78 8.58 8.80
CA ASP A 1033 3.82 9.41 9.52
C ASP A 1033 3.69 10.92 9.30
N PHE A 1034 4.52 11.64 8.52
CA PHE A 1034 4.24 13.07 8.27
C PHE A 1034 3.01 13.28 7.39
N ALA A 1035 2.88 12.54 6.29
CA ALA A 1035 1.68 12.56 5.44
C ALA A 1035 0.43 11.94 6.12
N GLN A 1036 0.60 11.27 7.27
CA GLN A 1036 -0.53 11.00 8.14
C GLN A 1036 -0.78 12.25 8.98
N LYS A 1037 0.13 12.72 9.83
CA LYS A 1037 -0.10 13.86 10.73
C LYS A 1037 -0.41 15.23 10.08
N ALA A 1038 -0.05 15.45 8.82
CA ALA A 1038 -0.31 16.70 8.08
C ALA A 1038 -1.68 16.72 7.36
N TYR A 1039 -2.36 15.56 7.27
CA TYR A 1039 -3.70 15.39 6.70
C TYR A 1039 -4.63 14.77 7.77
#